data_AF-A0AA41W3P8-F1
#
_entry.id   AF-A0AA41W3P8-F1
#
_cell.length_a   1.000
_cell.length_b   1.000
_cell.length_c   1.000
_cell.angle_alpha   90.00
_cell.angle_beta   90.00
_cell.angle_gamma   90.00
#
_symmetry.space_group_name_H-M   'P 1'
#
loop_
_entity.id
_entity.type
_entity.pdbx_description
1 polymer ?
#
loop_
_entity_poly.entity_id
_entity_poly.type
_entity_poly.pdbx_seq_one_letter_code
_entity_poly.pdbx_strand_id
1 'polypeptide(L)'
;MMSRYFSVLGLSILAAACGGGGGGGSGHTELPITNQAPNIHITSPEANQVFTSDEDISFVATASDSDGSIASVAFYLGDNLQATDLDSPYSVSLEGLSVGAHVLTAVATDNDGATTTSSAISIQVNTVPNVAPTVSLTAPSGNTEYTEGESLTVSATANDSDGNITQVEFFLGSKSLGTDASSPFSVSHNNLVLGAYSITAIATDNDGATTTSNAISIQVNKPNSIEPEQAPSALYFYNQIPYQYLELHWQDNSNKETGFRVEQRFEDQTAWVKLATLTANTSSWNTNSYDRSGPTAELRVVALFGEQEVASDPIRVVGQSDTLEVFSEVAGIRSPKDHTMTSVTSGELITFSELQDQTPADPSQGKATQVSTFFSIQVKKAGTDDTFLDSPTYETRPQLRNYKAQNDPAHSGGHKPYGYSNYGPHASQTGRTLHQKHWTNFDSSDNVTVQINLLETASLSGPINIADVEIHPAPLSMKQIDTTTLEVELPGAPNYARHYRVALNRDAWDAEVPNRDGTIIESPLYLFVNPMHLAPASAPAGEIKEFDQGQLVVIGSGIHLPNSTYQHFGSGANDTMVELYAPADAYLHYGFLVKDPTADLKIWGRAIYSDEMFVVYPDTDDYLGSDESRTPWARTRAIANNPWGIDDAWWSSHFHVNGNPENKVVFDGFTNIGARMGTAVTSATVDIKNHKDVGYGGGTYQSGNGENVYYLGNMMSNDDDVTYIHETYKMEHNTTFNEHNGPSFQFGWGVNTQAAGGKIYHHTVLSSNRRDETGYGKNHGVFNSRLQLGNLEQHIGGHFEDFDFWGKEVILFNLQIWQDRQDETNTNQTSLLSDKVFKDFEINELPYLQNQIKGTEDTNTGNVGYIRFLHFDNVNFEGQALASLDDRNLFSYNEYALVHTFTFFSLPPAVAQPPAGTAPLGKQITIKALSNDTFVQADSSLPESLSPLTANDAAGAQTFTVVDAGNGYIALNAENNFYVKADSKRYGYIHTLPDTIRGDDETQEITEEAKFIWVDNNNGSFSLYSKSMALYIRVEAGSGPEMPLYAAHDVVDEHASFEYFEE
;
A
#
# COMPACT_ATOMS: atom_id res chain seq x y z
N MET A 1 72.92 -43.50 5.73
CA MET A 1 72.78 -42.30 4.88
C MET A 1 72.95 -41.16 5.86
N MET A 2 74.11 -40.49 5.92
CA MET A 2 74.45 -39.39 5.02
C MET A 2 73.33 -38.36 4.96
N SER A 3 73.68 -37.08 5.13
CA SER A 3 73.02 -35.98 4.43
C SER A 3 72.51 -36.49 3.09
N ARG A 4 71.26 -36.22 2.69
CA ARG A 4 70.84 -36.61 1.34
C ARG A 4 71.90 -36.10 0.37
N TYR A 5 72.47 -37.01 -0.43
CA TYR A 5 73.62 -36.88 -1.36
C TYR A 5 74.93 -37.63 -1.00
N PHE A 6 74.87 -38.97 -1.11
CA PHE A 6 75.93 -39.96 -1.48
C PHE A 6 76.30 -41.09 -0.48
N SER A 7 76.89 -42.14 -1.05
CA SER A 7 77.51 -43.34 -0.42
C SER A 7 78.91 -43.02 0.16
N VAL A 8 79.64 -43.81 0.99
CA VAL A 8 79.98 -45.26 1.09
C VAL A 8 80.52 -45.57 2.54
N LEU A 9 80.66 -46.85 2.95
CA LEU A 9 81.42 -47.50 4.08
C LEU A 9 82.36 -46.63 4.98
N GLY A 10 82.59 -46.84 6.29
CA GLY A 10 82.20 -47.87 7.31
C GLY A 10 82.95 -47.68 8.67
N LEU A 11 82.75 -48.55 9.69
CA LEU A 11 83.51 -48.84 10.96
C LEU A 11 84.35 -47.72 11.69
N SER A 12 84.18 -47.41 13.02
CA SER A 12 84.72 -48.14 14.24
C SER A 12 84.29 -47.54 15.65
N ILE A 13 84.32 -48.27 16.82
CA ILE A 13 84.01 -47.88 18.27
C ILE A 13 85.33 -48.00 19.04
N LEU A 14 85.31 -47.47 20.26
CA LEU A 14 85.48 -48.12 21.55
C LEU A 14 85.31 -47.22 22.74
N ALA A 15 84.88 -47.66 23.93
CA ALA A 15 84.83 -46.85 25.17
C ALA A 15 85.67 -47.41 26.39
N ALA A 16 86.53 -46.58 27.06
CA ALA A 16 87.30 -46.64 28.36
C ALA A 16 88.87 -46.46 28.53
N ALA A 17 89.27 -45.24 28.89
CA ALA A 17 89.88 -44.81 30.17
C ALA A 17 91.38 -45.08 30.53
N CYS A 18 92.07 -43.99 30.94
CA CYS A 18 93.36 -44.07 31.68
C CYS A 18 93.19 -44.45 33.15
N GLY A 19 94.11 -45.26 33.68
CA GLY A 19 94.24 -45.44 35.13
C GLY A 19 95.28 -46.47 35.59
N GLY A 20 96.48 -46.51 34.99
CA GLY A 20 97.46 -47.60 35.12
C GLY A 20 98.10 -47.87 36.49
N GLY A 21 99.08 -48.80 36.53
CA GLY A 21 99.98 -48.94 37.70
C GLY A 21 100.79 -50.23 37.88
N GLY A 22 102.04 -50.27 37.37
CA GLY A 22 103.19 -51.08 37.87
C GLY A 22 103.16 -52.62 37.69
N GLY A 23 104.29 -53.35 37.62
CA GLY A 23 105.70 -52.95 37.47
C GLY A 23 106.69 -54.09 37.81
N GLY A 24 107.81 -54.23 37.06
CA GLY A 24 109.05 -54.86 37.55
C GLY A 24 109.65 -56.10 36.84
N GLY A 25 110.71 -55.88 36.03
CA GLY A 25 111.99 -56.61 36.22
C GLY A 25 112.51 -57.58 35.13
N SER A 26 113.62 -57.20 34.48
CA SER A 26 114.53 -58.02 33.62
C SER A 26 114.04 -58.27 32.17
N GLY A 27 114.80 -58.01 31.10
CA GLY A 27 116.12 -57.38 30.94
C GLY A 27 116.67 -57.61 29.52
N HIS A 28 117.53 -56.72 29.00
CA HIS A 28 118.16 -56.73 27.65
C HIS A 28 117.24 -56.29 26.49
N THR A 29 117.11 -54.98 26.21
CA THR A 29 118.00 -54.13 25.37
C THR A 29 117.71 -54.17 23.85
N GLU A 30 116.54 -53.66 23.49
CA GLU A 30 116.32 -52.89 22.27
C GLU A 30 116.08 -51.42 22.67
N LEU A 31 116.23 -50.45 21.74
CA LEU A 31 115.87 -49.06 22.03
C LEU A 31 114.33 -48.97 22.06
N PRO A 32 113.71 -48.44 23.13
CA PRO A 32 112.26 -48.48 23.25
C PRO A 32 111.61 -47.57 22.20
N ILE A 33 110.86 -48.17 21.27
CA ILE A 33 109.69 -47.47 20.73
C ILE A 33 108.80 -47.17 21.94
N THR A 34 108.62 -45.88 22.20
CA THR A 34 107.91 -45.41 23.39
C THR A 34 106.46 -45.25 22.97
N ASN A 35 105.57 -46.11 23.49
CA ASN A 35 104.16 -46.11 23.11
C ASN A 35 103.58 -44.70 23.14
N GLN A 36 102.97 -44.26 22.03
CA GLN A 36 102.35 -42.94 21.95
C GLN A 36 100.87 -43.05 22.28
N ALA A 37 100.39 -42.18 23.16
CA ALA A 37 98.98 -42.19 23.54
C ALA A 37 98.06 -41.88 22.33
N PRO A 38 96.88 -42.51 22.25
CA PRO A 38 95.96 -42.38 21.12
C PRO A 38 95.41 -40.97 20.96
N ASN A 39 94.96 -40.62 19.76
CA ASN A 39 94.14 -39.42 19.54
C ASN A 39 92.66 -39.70 19.83
N ILE A 40 91.92 -38.69 20.28
CA ILE A 40 90.48 -38.76 20.55
C ILE A 40 89.79 -37.42 20.29
N HIS A 41 88.64 -37.48 19.62
CA HIS A 41 87.73 -36.36 19.41
C HIS A 41 86.27 -36.79 19.60
N ILE A 42 85.46 -35.94 20.24
CA ILE A 42 83.99 -36.10 20.31
C ILE A 42 83.40 -35.55 19.02
N THR A 43 82.54 -36.31 18.35
CA THR A 43 81.94 -35.96 17.05
C THR A 43 80.44 -35.66 17.14
N SER A 44 79.78 -36.07 18.22
CA SER A 44 78.39 -35.69 18.56
C SER A 44 78.20 -35.83 20.07
N PRO A 45 77.38 -35.00 20.74
CA PRO A 45 76.79 -33.75 20.23
C PRO A 45 77.86 -32.68 19.92
N GLU A 46 77.46 -31.59 19.26
CA GLU A 46 78.35 -30.45 19.06
C GLU A 46 78.52 -29.61 20.34
N ALA A 47 79.63 -28.87 20.44
CA ALA A 47 79.90 -28.05 21.62
C ALA A 47 78.89 -26.88 21.76
N ASN A 48 78.25 -26.83 22.92
CA ASN A 48 77.14 -25.93 23.32
C ASN A 48 75.81 -26.22 22.61
N GLN A 49 75.63 -27.43 22.08
CA GLN A 49 74.33 -27.87 21.57
C GLN A 49 73.28 -27.89 22.70
N VAL A 50 72.06 -27.47 22.36
CA VAL A 50 70.93 -27.35 23.28
C VAL A 50 69.92 -28.46 23.00
N PHE A 51 69.40 -29.07 24.07
CA PHE A 51 68.38 -30.13 24.07
C PHE A 51 67.27 -29.83 25.08
N THR A 52 66.13 -30.52 25.01
CA THR A 52 65.12 -30.54 26.09
C THR A 52 65.25 -31.78 26.99
N SER A 53 64.71 -31.71 28.20
CA SER A 53 64.86 -32.75 29.25
C SER A 53 64.20 -34.10 28.92
N ASP A 54 63.43 -34.16 27.83
CA ASP A 54 62.78 -35.33 27.26
C ASP A 54 63.47 -35.87 25.99
N GLU A 55 64.54 -35.24 25.52
CA GLU A 55 65.32 -35.69 24.35
C GLU A 55 66.47 -36.63 24.75
N ASP A 56 66.59 -37.78 24.07
CA ASP A 56 67.72 -38.69 24.19
C ASP A 56 68.91 -38.21 23.33
N ILE A 57 70.11 -38.16 23.92
CA ILE A 57 71.28 -37.51 23.31
C ILE A 57 72.31 -38.55 22.86
N SER A 58 72.57 -38.61 21.55
CA SER A 58 73.61 -39.48 20.98
C SER A 58 75.02 -38.88 21.18
N PHE A 59 75.77 -39.46 22.12
CA PHE A 59 77.15 -39.12 22.43
C PHE A 59 78.10 -40.06 21.66
N VAL A 60 78.84 -39.51 20.70
CA VAL A 60 79.65 -40.22 19.69
C VAL A 60 81.07 -39.65 19.67
N ALA A 61 82.07 -40.50 19.44
CA ALA A 61 83.46 -40.08 19.34
C ALA A 61 84.21 -40.74 18.16
N THR A 62 85.49 -40.39 17.98
CA THR A 62 86.42 -41.08 17.10
C THR A 62 87.80 -41.09 17.72
N ALA A 63 88.42 -42.26 17.87
CA ALA A 63 89.80 -42.41 18.30
C ALA A 63 90.66 -43.16 17.26
N SER A 64 91.95 -42.86 17.28
CA SER A 64 92.95 -43.49 16.41
C SER A 64 94.32 -43.47 17.09
N ASP A 65 95.04 -44.57 17.00
CA ASP A 65 96.42 -44.70 17.47
C ASP A 65 97.39 -44.77 16.28
N SER A 66 98.63 -44.32 16.46
CA SER A 66 99.65 -44.16 15.41
C SER A 66 100.69 -45.28 15.36
N ASP A 67 100.93 -45.95 16.49
CA ASP A 67 101.85 -47.09 16.64
C ASP A 67 101.14 -48.38 17.08
N GLY A 68 99.89 -48.30 17.53
CA GLY A 68 99.04 -49.45 17.85
C GLY A 68 97.59 -49.32 17.37
N SER A 69 96.65 -49.64 18.26
CA SER A 69 95.22 -49.75 18.03
C SER A 69 94.45 -49.40 19.30
N ILE A 70 93.22 -48.89 19.15
CA ILE A 70 92.39 -48.48 20.28
C ILE A 70 91.81 -49.71 21.00
N ALA A 71 91.97 -49.74 22.31
CA ALA A 71 91.34 -50.70 23.21
C ALA A 71 90.05 -50.14 23.85
N SER A 72 89.87 -48.81 24.03
CA SER A 72 88.69 -48.22 24.75
C SER A 72 88.66 -46.64 24.90
N VAL A 73 87.59 -45.87 24.54
CA VAL A 73 87.27 -44.37 24.77
C VAL A 73 86.12 -43.95 25.76
N ALA A 74 86.30 -43.80 27.09
CA ALA A 74 85.13 -43.83 28.01
C ALA A 74 84.27 -42.58 27.89
N PHE A 75 82.95 -42.76 27.78
CA PHE A 75 81.99 -41.66 27.73
C PHE A 75 81.60 -41.24 29.14
N TYR A 76 81.96 -40.01 29.54
CA TYR A 76 81.65 -39.43 30.85
C TYR A 76 80.72 -38.22 30.75
N LEU A 77 79.81 -38.12 31.72
CA LEU A 77 78.94 -36.98 32.00
C LEU A 77 79.42 -36.34 33.32
N GLY A 78 80.11 -35.21 33.23
CA GLY A 78 80.96 -34.72 34.32
C GLY A 78 82.02 -35.76 34.67
N ASP A 79 82.09 -36.16 35.94
CA ASP A 79 82.95 -37.25 36.42
C ASP A 79 82.26 -38.65 36.35
N ASN A 80 80.99 -38.72 35.97
CA ASN A 80 80.21 -39.98 35.98
C ASN A 80 80.38 -40.75 34.66
N LEU A 81 80.97 -41.95 34.72
CA LEU A 81 81.04 -42.87 33.58
C LEU A 81 79.63 -43.30 33.15
N GLN A 82 79.30 -43.05 31.89
CA GLN A 82 78.04 -43.48 31.27
C GLN A 82 78.22 -44.83 30.58
N ALA A 83 79.26 -44.98 29.75
CA ALA A 83 79.57 -46.25 29.11
C ALA A 83 81.07 -46.49 28.84
N THR A 84 81.41 -47.77 28.93
CA THR A 84 82.57 -48.48 28.38
C THR A 84 82.02 -49.39 27.28
N ASP A 85 82.74 -49.56 26.17
CA ASP A 85 82.24 -50.14 24.92
C ASP A 85 83.45 -50.82 24.22
N LEU A 86 83.28 -51.92 23.47
CA LEU A 86 84.39 -52.83 23.10
C LEU A 86 84.50 -53.33 21.63
N ASP A 87 83.70 -52.87 20.64
CA ASP A 87 83.95 -53.07 19.17
C ASP A 87 83.81 -51.88 18.14
N SER A 88 82.69 -51.76 17.37
CA SER A 88 82.45 -50.83 16.21
C SER A 88 80.97 -50.46 15.80
N PRO A 89 80.41 -49.17 15.75
CA PRO A 89 80.98 -47.76 15.82
C PRO A 89 80.81 -46.78 17.08
N TYR A 90 81.77 -45.87 17.46
CA TYR A 90 81.98 -45.24 18.83
C TYR A 90 80.80 -44.44 19.43
N SER A 91 79.93 -45.00 20.29
CA SER A 91 78.79 -44.22 20.84
C SER A 91 78.08 -44.74 22.10
N VAL A 92 77.39 -43.85 22.81
CA VAL A 92 76.37 -44.14 23.85
C VAL A 92 75.17 -43.19 23.70
N SER A 93 73.97 -43.62 24.13
CA SER A 93 72.79 -42.73 24.28
C SER A 93 72.70 -42.23 25.71
N LEU A 94 72.44 -40.93 25.91
CA LEU A 94 72.19 -40.33 27.21
C LEU A 94 70.69 -39.99 27.32
N GLU A 95 70.00 -40.70 28.20
CA GLU A 95 68.54 -40.60 28.38
C GLU A 95 68.21 -39.85 29.68
N GLY A 96 67.15 -39.03 29.69
CA GLY A 96 66.62 -38.42 30.91
C GLY A 96 67.56 -37.47 31.66
N LEU A 97 68.40 -36.71 30.94
CA LEU A 97 69.31 -35.74 31.56
C LEU A 97 68.54 -34.63 32.29
N SER A 98 68.97 -34.30 33.50
CA SER A 98 68.39 -33.19 34.27
C SER A 98 68.62 -31.84 33.60
N VAL A 99 67.69 -30.90 33.74
CA VAL A 99 67.87 -29.52 33.24
C VAL A 99 69.14 -28.88 33.80
N GLY A 100 69.95 -28.29 32.92
CA GLY A 100 71.22 -27.63 33.25
C GLY A 100 72.31 -27.83 32.19
N ALA A 101 73.48 -27.26 32.46
CA ALA A 101 74.67 -27.46 31.65
C ALA A 101 75.35 -28.78 32.04
N HIS A 102 75.65 -29.62 31.05
CA HIS A 102 76.33 -30.90 31.22
C HIS A 102 77.64 -30.90 30.46
N VAL A 103 78.71 -31.39 31.10
CA VAL A 103 80.03 -31.49 30.47
C VAL A 103 80.28 -32.92 30.03
N LEU A 104 80.64 -33.11 28.76
CA LEU A 104 80.92 -34.41 28.16
C LEU A 104 82.42 -34.55 27.86
N THR A 105 83.01 -35.67 28.27
CA THR A 105 84.39 -36.05 27.91
C THR A 105 84.46 -37.51 27.47
N ALA A 106 85.41 -37.80 26.57
CA ALA A 106 85.63 -39.12 25.99
C ALA A 106 87.11 -39.53 26.19
N VAL A 107 87.43 -40.67 26.82
CA VAL A 107 88.82 -41.00 27.20
C VAL A 107 89.35 -42.25 26.50
N ALA A 108 90.13 -42.10 25.42
CA ALA A 108 90.80 -43.17 24.68
C ALA A 108 91.91 -43.89 25.46
N THR A 109 92.10 -45.16 25.12
CA THR A 109 93.09 -46.11 25.63
C THR A 109 93.52 -47.01 24.47
N ASP A 110 94.82 -47.21 24.26
CA ASP A 110 95.39 -48.10 23.25
C ASP A 110 95.66 -49.52 23.79
N ASN A 111 96.09 -50.44 22.91
CA ASN A 111 96.39 -51.83 23.25
C ASN A 111 97.57 -52.02 24.20
N ASP A 112 98.43 -51.02 24.36
CA ASP A 112 99.58 -51.02 25.28
C ASP A 112 99.30 -50.21 26.56
N GLY A 113 98.08 -49.67 26.69
CA GLY A 113 97.52 -49.04 27.88
C GLY A 113 97.82 -47.54 28.03
N ALA A 114 98.36 -46.85 27.02
CA ALA A 114 98.44 -45.39 27.04
C ALA A 114 97.15 -44.76 26.46
N THR A 115 96.92 -43.50 26.81
CA THR A 115 95.54 -42.98 26.90
C THR A 115 95.47 -41.46 26.72
N THR A 116 94.37 -40.97 26.18
CA THR A 116 94.11 -39.53 26.02
C THR A 116 92.66 -39.20 26.35
N THR A 117 92.43 -38.10 27.06
CA THR A 117 91.08 -37.53 27.26
C THR A 117 90.81 -36.49 26.18
N SER A 118 89.60 -36.50 25.61
CA SER A 118 89.14 -35.48 24.66
C SER A 118 89.17 -34.09 25.30
N SER A 119 89.11 -33.05 24.46
CA SER A 119 88.61 -31.78 24.96
C SER A 119 87.19 -31.97 25.50
N ALA A 120 86.88 -31.33 26.63
CA ALA A 120 85.55 -31.32 27.18
C ALA A 120 84.63 -30.44 26.33
N ILE A 121 83.44 -30.94 25.99
CA ILE A 121 82.37 -30.11 25.42
C ILE A 121 81.29 -29.91 26.48
N SER A 122 80.59 -28.78 26.43
CA SER A 122 79.36 -28.59 27.22
C SER A 122 78.15 -28.76 26.32
N ILE A 123 77.05 -29.29 26.83
CA ILE A 123 75.72 -29.19 26.25
C ILE A 123 74.77 -28.56 27.27
N GLN A 124 73.63 -28.06 26.82
CA GLN A 124 72.63 -27.44 27.68
C GLN A 124 71.31 -28.18 27.53
N VAL A 125 70.77 -28.70 28.63
CA VAL A 125 69.44 -29.32 28.68
C VAL A 125 68.47 -28.33 29.32
N ASN A 126 67.37 -28.02 28.63
CA ASN A 126 66.34 -27.09 29.08
C ASN A 126 65.05 -27.82 29.48
N THR A 127 64.21 -27.18 30.30
CA THR A 127 62.84 -27.65 30.56
C THR A 127 62.00 -27.63 29.28
N VAL A 128 61.11 -28.60 29.11
CA VAL A 128 59.96 -28.46 28.21
C VAL A 128 59.08 -27.30 28.74
N PRO A 129 58.67 -26.32 27.91
CA PRO A 129 57.74 -25.28 28.32
C PRO A 129 56.31 -25.82 28.43
N ASN A 130 55.68 -25.66 29.60
CA ASN A 130 54.25 -25.99 29.81
C ASN A 130 53.33 -25.11 28.94
N VAL A 131 52.27 -25.69 28.37
CA VAL A 131 51.24 -24.97 27.61
C VAL A 131 50.04 -24.68 28.52
N ALA A 132 49.66 -23.39 28.64
CA ALA A 132 48.52 -23.02 29.46
C ALA A 132 47.19 -23.62 28.93
N PRO A 133 46.25 -24.01 29.82
CA PRO A 133 45.04 -24.71 29.43
C PRO A 133 44.09 -23.84 28.61
N THR A 134 43.05 -24.44 28.04
CA THR A 134 41.92 -23.74 27.42
C THR A 134 40.70 -23.74 28.35
N VAL A 135 39.89 -22.67 28.34
CA VAL A 135 38.63 -22.61 29.10
C VAL A 135 37.59 -21.72 28.41
N SER A 136 36.35 -22.18 28.39
CA SER A 136 35.18 -21.43 27.91
C SER A 136 33.97 -21.64 28.82
N LEU A 137 33.28 -20.56 29.16
CA LEU A 137 31.99 -20.61 29.85
C LEU A 137 30.93 -21.27 28.95
N THR A 138 30.09 -22.11 29.55
CA THR A 138 28.96 -22.81 28.91
C THR A 138 27.61 -22.40 29.47
N ALA A 139 27.57 -21.87 30.69
CA ALA A 139 26.42 -21.18 31.26
C ALA A 139 26.87 -20.03 32.19
N PRO A 140 26.12 -18.92 32.26
CA PRO A 140 24.90 -18.63 31.51
C PRO A 140 25.18 -18.26 30.04
N SER A 141 24.13 -18.18 29.22
CA SER A 141 24.21 -17.58 27.89
C SER A 141 24.58 -16.08 27.94
N GLY A 142 25.20 -15.56 26.88
CA GLY A 142 25.49 -14.13 26.75
C GLY A 142 24.23 -13.28 26.91
N ASN A 143 24.33 -12.19 27.68
CA ASN A 143 23.24 -11.24 27.97
C ASN A 143 22.01 -11.86 28.67
N THR A 144 22.18 -12.96 29.42
CA THR A 144 21.10 -13.47 30.29
C THR A 144 20.82 -12.48 31.41
N GLU A 145 19.56 -12.10 31.57
CA GLU A 145 19.10 -11.29 32.71
C GLU A 145 18.73 -12.17 33.90
N TYR A 146 18.97 -11.65 35.09
CA TYR A 146 18.65 -12.25 36.39
C TYR A 146 17.92 -11.21 37.24
N THR A 147 17.18 -11.67 38.26
CA THR A 147 16.60 -10.81 39.29
C THR A 147 17.30 -10.95 40.64
N GLU A 148 17.33 -9.87 41.40
CA GLU A 148 17.93 -9.83 42.75
C GLU A 148 17.34 -10.92 43.65
N GLY A 149 18.22 -11.68 44.32
CA GLY A 149 17.84 -12.83 45.13
C GLY A 149 17.93 -14.19 44.40
N GLU A 150 17.98 -14.22 43.06
CA GLU A 150 18.09 -15.47 42.31
C GLU A 150 19.43 -16.19 42.52
N SER A 151 19.46 -17.45 42.07
CA SER A 151 20.65 -18.31 42.02
C SER A 151 21.23 -18.35 40.61
N LEU A 152 22.46 -17.85 40.47
CA LEU A 152 23.28 -18.00 39.27
C LEU A 152 24.00 -19.35 39.31
N THR A 153 23.81 -20.20 38.31
CA THR A 153 24.71 -21.34 38.06
C THR A 153 25.68 -20.96 36.94
N VAL A 154 26.98 -21.05 37.22
CA VAL A 154 28.04 -20.86 36.23
C VAL A 154 28.65 -22.22 35.92
N SER A 155 28.90 -22.51 34.65
CA SER A 155 29.60 -23.73 34.22
C SER A 155 30.60 -23.42 33.11
N ALA A 156 31.66 -24.24 33.03
CA ALA A 156 32.67 -24.12 31.99
C ALA A 156 33.17 -25.47 31.49
N THR A 157 33.66 -25.47 30.26
CA THR A 157 34.51 -26.54 29.72
C THR A 157 35.95 -26.06 29.73
N ALA A 158 36.86 -26.86 30.29
CA ALA A 158 38.29 -26.61 30.27
C ALA A 158 39.04 -27.86 29.80
N ASN A 159 40.12 -27.67 29.04
CA ASN A 159 40.95 -28.74 28.50
C ASN A 159 42.41 -28.31 28.44
N ASP A 160 43.31 -29.21 28.82
CA ASP A 160 44.76 -29.05 28.72
C ASP A 160 45.33 -29.99 27.62
N SER A 161 46.44 -29.60 26.99
CA SER A 161 47.01 -30.29 25.82
C SER A 161 48.20 -31.21 26.12
N ASP A 162 48.99 -30.85 27.13
CA ASP A 162 50.20 -31.54 27.61
C ASP A 162 50.04 -32.04 29.05
N GLY A 163 49.05 -31.53 29.79
CA GLY A 163 48.70 -31.97 31.15
C GLY A 163 47.21 -32.26 31.38
N ASN A 164 46.74 -31.95 32.59
CA ASN A 164 45.36 -32.06 33.06
C ASN A 164 44.96 -30.82 33.86
N ILE A 165 43.69 -30.41 33.73
CA ILE A 165 43.10 -29.36 34.57
C ILE A 165 43.05 -29.81 36.03
N THR A 166 43.71 -29.07 36.93
CA THR A 166 43.62 -29.27 38.39
C THR A 166 42.44 -28.54 39.01
N GLN A 167 42.04 -27.40 38.44
CA GLN A 167 40.97 -26.56 38.97
C GLN A 167 40.41 -25.60 37.92
N VAL A 168 39.12 -25.28 38.03
CA VAL A 168 38.49 -24.10 37.43
C VAL A 168 37.92 -23.22 38.53
N GLU A 169 38.33 -21.96 38.60
CA GLU A 169 37.76 -20.93 39.47
C GLU A 169 36.79 -20.04 38.69
N PHE A 170 35.62 -19.75 39.27
CA PHE A 170 34.60 -18.91 38.64
C PHE A 170 34.51 -17.55 39.33
N PHE A 171 34.34 -16.48 38.55
CA PHE A 171 34.31 -15.10 39.04
C PHE A 171 33.05 -14.36 38.60
N LEU A 172 32.58 -13.46 39.47
CA LEU A 172 31.55 -12.46 39.20
C LEU A 172 32.17 -11.08 39.45
N GLY A 173 32.55 -10.39 38.38
CA GLY A 173 33.44 -9.23 38.44
C GLY A 173 34.81 -9.63 38.97
N SER A 174 35.23 -9.05 40.10
CA SER A 174 36.47 -9.40 40.80
C SER A 174 36.26 -10.38 41.97
N LYS A 175 35.03 -10.85 42.21
CA LYS A 175 34.69 -11.73 43.33
C LYS A 175 34.68 -13.19 42.87
N SER A 176 35.53 -14.03 43.46
CA SER A 176 35.44 -15.47 43.29
C SER A 176 34.10 -15.99 43.82
N LEU A 177 33.43 -16.81 43.01
CA LEU A 177 32.23 -17.56 43.36
C LEU A 177 32.57 -18.90 44.03
N GLY A 178 33.76 -19.42 43.75
CA GLY A 178 34.23 -20.73 44.19
C GLY A 178 35.05 -21.44 43.11
N THR A 179 35.62 -22.57 43.49
CA THR A 179 36.44 -23.43 42.63
C THR A 179 35.82 -24.81 42.49
N ASP A 180 36.03 -25.43 41.33
CA ASP A 180 35.71 -26.84 41.07
C ASP A 180 36.95 -27.54 40.52
N ALA A 181 37.27 -28.71 41.07
CA ALA A 181 38.43 -29.54 40.70
C ALA A 181 38.02 -30.79 39.89
N SER A 182 36.74 -30.90 39.51
CA SER A 182 36.18 -32.08 38.84
C SER A 182 35.29 -31.69 37.66
N SER A 183 35.61 -32.17 36.47
CA SER A 183 34.74 -32.00 35.30
C SER A 183 33.46 -32.87 35.46
N PRO A 184 32.25 -32.36 35.13
CA PRO A 184 31.96 -31.06 34.53
C PRO A 184 32.00 -29.90 35.54
N PHE A 185 32.83 -28.89 35.25
CA PHE A 185 33.11 -27.80 36.19
C PHE A 185 31.92 -26.85 36.34
N SER A 186 31.41 -26.69 37.57
CA SER A 186 30.31 -25.75 37.85
C SER A 186 30.27 -25.24 39.30
N VAL A 187 29.83 -23.99 39.46
CA VAL A 187 29.60 -23.36 40.77
C VAL A 187 28.23 -22.67 40.76
N SER A 188 27.48 -22.79 41.86
CA SER A 188 26.22 -22.08 42.09
C SER A 188 26.41 -20.94 43.10
N HIS A 189 25.95 -19.74 42.74
CA HIS A 189 25.95 -18.55 43.58
C HIS A 189 24.52 -18.08 43.87
N ASN A 190 24.11 -18.16 45.14
CA ASN A 190 22.77 -17.79 45.58
C ASN A 190 22.73 -16.33 46.07
N ASN A 191 21.55 -15.70 45.94
CA ASN A 191 21.30 -14.32 46.35
C ASN A 191 22.13 -13.30 45.55
N LEU A 192 21.95 -13.29 44.24
CA LEU A 192 22.47 -12.22 43.37
C LEU A 192 22.01 -10.84 43.87
N VAL A 193 22.90 -9.86 43.78
CA VAL A 193 22.65 -8.46 44.16
C VAL A 193 22.49 -7.63 42.89
N LEU A 194 21.68 -6.56 42.94
CA LEU A 194 21.49 -5.62 41.83
C LEU A 194 22.82 -5.14 41.21
N GLY A 195 22.97 -5.28 39.88
CA GLY A 195 24.10 -4.72 39.14
C GLY A 195 24.43 -5.43 37.81
N ALA A 196 25.21 -4.74 36.98
CA ALA A 196 25.87 -5.32 35.82
C ALA A 196 27.12 -6.11 36.26
N TYR A 197 27.24 -7.36 35.83
CA TYR A 197 28.41 -8.19 36.14
C TYR A 197 29.01 -8.82 34.89
N SER A 198 30.33 -8.98 34.93
CA SER A 198 31.09 -9.79 33.98
C SER A 198 31.46 -11.11 34.66
N ILE A 199 31.08 -12.24 34.06
CA ILE A 199 31.44 -13.58 34.51
C ILE A 199 32.67 -14.04 33.74
N THR A 200 33.67 -14.56 34.44
CA THR A 200 34.83 -15.24 33.85
C THR A 200 35.11 -16.55 34.59
N ALA A 201 35.79 -17.48 33.92
CA ALA A 201 36.36 -18.67 34.53
C ALA A 201 37.88 -18.67 34.32
N ILE A 202 38.65 -19.10 35.31
CA ILE A 202 40.09 -19.31 35.22
C ILE A 202 40.36 -20.80 35.40
N ALA A 203 40.93 -21.45 34.39
CA ALA A 203 41.39 -22.84 34.50
C ALA A 203 42.89 -22.88 34.81
N THR A 204 43.29 -23.82 35.66
CA THR A 204 44.67 -24.09 36.08
C THR A 204 45.04 -25.53 35.74
N ASP A 205 46.20 -25.75 35.14
CA ASP A 205 46.75 -27.08 34.82
C ASP A 205 47.51 -27.73 36.01
N ASN A 206 48.24 -28.82 35.77
CA ASN A 206 49.06 -29.49 36.80
C ASN A 206 50.44 -28.86 37.06
N ASP A 207 50.93 -28.02 36.15
CA ASP A 207 52.24 -27.37 36.24
C ASP A 207 52.13 -25.88 36.66
N GLY A 208 50.89 -25.42 36.87
CA GLY A 208 50.52 -24.14 37.44
C GLY A 208 50.28 -23.00 36.44
N ALA A 209 50.21 -23.26 35.13
CA ALA A 209 49.80 -22.22 34.20
C ALA A 209 48.26 -22.09 34.16
N THR A 210 47.81 -20.91 33.76
CA THR A 210 46.41 -20.49 33.90
C THR A 210 45.92 -19.75 32.67
N THR A 211 44.65 -19.95 32.32
CA THR A 211 43.96 -19.21 31.26
C THR A 211 42.61 -18.72 31.76
N THR A 212 42.29 -17.47 31.44
CA THR A 212 40.98 -16.85 31.73
C THR A 212 40.09 -16.95 30.49
N SER A 213 38.82 -17.29 30.67
CA SER A 213 37.83 -17.33 29.60
C SER A 213 37.50 -15.93 29.07
N ASN A 214 36.87 -15.86 27.89
CA ASN A 214 36.11 -14.68 27.52
C ASN A 214 35.06 -14.36 28.59
N ALA A 215 34.76 -13.08 28.75
CA ALA A 215 33.74 -12.58 29.66
C ALA A 215 32.32 -12.82 29.13
N ILE A 216 31.41 -13.23 30.00
CA ILE A 216 29.97 -13.21 29.75
C ILE A 216 29.33 -12.14 30.63
N SER A 217 28.74 -11.13 29.99
CA SER A 217 27.96 -10.10 30.69
C SER A 217 26.59 -10.65 31.11
N ILE A 218 26.22 -10.39 32.35
CA ILE A 218 24.85 -10.54 32.86
C ILE A 218 24.38 -9.22 33.48
N GLN A 219 23.07 -8.99 33.45
CA GLN A 219 22.42 -7.93 34.23
C GLN A 219 21.62 -8.58 35.34
N VAL A 220 21.94 -8.27 36.60
CA VAL A 220 21.04 -8.55 37.71
C VAL A 220 20.20 -7.30 37.89
N ASN A 221 18.97 -7.35 37.42
CA ASN A 221 17.96 -6.34 37.66
C ASN A 221 17.37 -6.52 39.07
N LYS A 222 16.61 -5.53 39.55
CA LYS A 222 15.74 -5.78 40.72
C LYS A 222 14.74 -6.88 40.36
N PRO A 223 14.15 -7.60 41.34
CA PRO A 223 12.95 -8.39 41.04
C PRO A 223 11.95 -7.41 40.45
N ASN A 224 11.31 -7.73 39.33
CA ASN A 224 10.46 -6.79 38.61
C ASN A 224 9.55 -6.06 39.59
N SER A 225 9.93 -4.82 39.92
CA SER A 225 9.15 -3.97 40.79
C SER A 225 8.11 -3.35 39.90
N ILE A 226 7.12 -4.17 39.54
CA ILE A 226 5.84 -3.70 39.06
C ILE A 226 5.37 -2.67 40.10
N GLU A 227 5.25 -1.42 39.64
CA GLU A 227 5.57 -0.27 40.50
C GLU A 227 4.38 0.11 41.42
N PRO A 228 3.65 1.24 41.33
CA PRO A 228 2.50 1.44 42.20
C PRO A 228 1.29 0.63 41.73
N GLU A 229 0.13 0.94 42.29
CA GLU A 229 -1.19 0.57 41.78
C GLU A 229 -1.32 1.07 40.34
N GLN A 230 -1.33 0.16 39.35
CA GLN A 230 -1.38 0.50 37.93
C GLN A 230 -2.71 0.06 37.30
N ALA A 231 -3.16 0.81 36.29
CA ALA A 231 -4.33 0.50 35.49
C ALA A 231 -4.09 -0.73 34.59
N PRO A 232 -5.12 -1.52 34.26
CA PRO A 232 -5.07 -2.42 33.10
C PRO A 232 -4.84 -1.64 31.80
N SER A 233 -4.16 -2.22 30.82
CA SER A 233 -3.92 -1.61 29.51
C SER A 233 -4.24 -2.58 28.36
N ALA A 234 -4.03 -2.15 27.12
CA ALA A 234 -4.24 -2.96 25.91
C ALA A 234 -5.62 -3.64 25.87
N LEU A 235 -6.68 -2.91 26.24
CA LEU A 235 -8.05 -3.43 26.20
C LEU A 235 -8.48 -3.66 24.76
N TYR A 236 -8.95 -4.86 24.45
CA TYR A 236 -9.61 -5.19 23.20
C TYR A 236 -10.77 -6.13 23.45
N PHE A 237 -11.74 -6.18 22.54
CA PHE A 237 -12.81 -7.16 22.61
C PHE A 237 -12.99 -7.93 21.31
N TYR A 238 -13.42 -9.17 21.44
CA TYR A 238 -13.85 -10.06 20.38
C TYR A 238 -15.36 -10.31 20.52
N ASN A 239 -16.06 -10.32 19.39
CA ASN A 239 -17.47 -10.70 19.31
C ASN A 239 -17.63 -11.82 18.29
N GLN A 240 -18.58 -12.71 18.55
CA GLN A 240 -19.07 -13.66 17.54
C GLN A 240 -20.41 -13.19 16.99
N ILE A 241 -20.73 -13.60 15.76
CA ILE A 241 -22.07 -13.43 15.19
C ILE A 241 -22.94 -14.61 15.69
N PRO A 242 -24.13 -14.37 16.26
CA PRO A 242 -24.80 -13.09 16.47
C PRO A 242 -24.23 -12.30 17.66
N TYR A 243 -24.27 -10.96 17.57
CA TYR A 243 -23.61 -9.98 18.45
C TYR A 243 -24.13 -9.89 19.92
N GLN A 244 -24.48 -11.02 20.53
CA GLN A 244 -24.84 -11.17 21.95
C GLN A 244 -23.68 -11.73 22.79
N TYR A 245 -22.67 -12.32 22.13
CA TYR A 245 -21.39 -12.68 22.74
C TYR A 245 -20.43 -11.49 22.71
N LEU A 246 -19.86 -11.18 23.87
CA LEU A 246 -18.80 -10.19 24.06
C LEU A 246 -17.72 -10.82 24.93
N GLU A 247 -16.48 -10.79 24.47
CA GLU A 247 -15.30 -11.21 25.22
C GLU A 247 -14.26 -10.08 25.24
N LEU A 248 -14.01 -9.53 26.43
CA LEU A 248 -13.09 -8.45 26.71
C LEU A 248 -11.77 -9.03 27.24
N HIS A 249 -10.64 -8.56 26.71
CA HIS A 249 -9.29 -8.91 27.12
C HIS A 249 -8.51 -7.66 27.52
N TRP A 250 -7.52 -7.80 28.40
CA TRP A 250 -6.59 -6.74 28.78
C TRP A 250 -5.23 -7.30 29.21
N GLN A 251 -4.23 -6.43 29.18
CA GLN A 251 -2.96 -6.65 29.86
C GLN A 251 -3.10 -6.27 31.34
N ASP A 252 -2.70 -7.18 32.22
CA ASP A 252 -2.51 -6.88 33.64
C ASP A 252 -1.14 -6.22 33.84
N ASN A 253 -1.13 -5.07 34.51
CA ASN A 253 0.06 -4.27 34.81
C ASN A 253 0.35 -4.21 36.32
N SER A 254 -0.32 -5.03 37.13
CA SER A 254 -0.01 -5.17 38.55
C SER A 254 0.02 -6.62 38.99
N ASN A 255 0.37 -6.82 40.26
CA ASN A 255 0.21 -8.10 40.97
C ASN A 255 -0.14 -7.87 42.46
N LYS A 256 -0.61 -6.65 42.78
CA LYS A 256 -1.00 -6.16 44.11
C LYS A 256 -2.51 -5.96 44.22
N GLU A 257 -3.20 -5.99 43.10
CA GLU A 257 -4.63 -5.91 43.02
C GLU A 257 -5.27 -7.13 43.70
N THR A 258 -6.37 -6.88 44.39
CA THR A 258 -7.20 -7.88 45.04
C THR A 258 -8.24 -8.47 44.10
N GLY A 259 -8.43 -7.85 42.93
CA GLY A 259 -9.36 -8.24 41.89
C GLY A 259 -9.53 -7.17 40.82
N PHE A 260 -10.35 -7.47 39.83
CA PHE A 260 -10.78 -6.53 38.80
C PHE A 260 -12.29 -6.33 38.82
N ARG A 261 -12.75 -5.21 38.25
CA ARG A 261 -14.16 -4.93 38.02
C ARG A 261 -14.36 -4.48 36.57
N VAL A 262 -15.23 -5.18 35.84
CA VAL A 262 -15.66 -4.73 34.50
C VAL A 262 -16.86 -3.82 34.68
N GLU A 263 -16.78 -2.64 34.08
CA GLU A 263 -17.84 -1.62 34.13
C GLU A 263 -18.23 -1.18 32.72
N GLN A 264 -19.50 -0.77 32.59
CA GLN A 264 -20.09 -0.21 31.38
C GLN A 264 -20.71 1.16 31.72
N ARG A 265 -20.69 2.09 30.78
CA ARG A 265 -21.65 3.21 30.73
C ARG A 265 -22.11 3.41 29.30
N PHE A 266 -23.31 3.97 29.13
CA PHE A 266 -23.74 4.49 27.84
C PHE A 266 -23.23 5.93 27.69
N GLU A 267 -23.07 6.43 26.45
CA GLU A 267 -22.51 7.78 26.21
C GLU A 267 -23.37 8.91 26.84
N ASP A 268 -24.68 8.69 27.00
CA ASP A 268 -25.62 9.60 27.69
C ASP A 268 -25.49 9.59 29.23
N GLN A 269 -24.67 8.70 29.79
CA GLN A 269 -24.57 8.42 31.22
C GLN A 269 -23.20 8.71 31.80
N THR A 270 -23.14 9.54 32.83
CA THR A 270 -21.91 9.84 33.57
C THR A 270 -21.52 8.76 34.58
N ALA A 271 -22.44 7.84 34.92
CA ALA A 271 -22.27 6.83 35.95
C ALA A 271 -21.91 5.46 35.36
N TRP A 272 -20.86 4.85 35.90
CA TRP A 272 -20.43 3.49 35.54
C TRP A 272 -21.26 2.43 36.26
N VAL A 273 -21.80 1.49 35.48
CA VAL A 273 -22.55 0.31 35.94
C VAL A 273 -21.63 -0.90 35.94
N LYS A 274 -21.54 -1.60 37.07
CA LYS A 274 -20.74 -2.81 37.19
C LYS A 274 -21.38 -3.99 36.43
N LEU A 275 -20.64 -4.58 35.49
CA LEU A 275 -21.00 -5.83 34.82
C LEU A 275 -20.46 -7.06 35.57
N ALA A 276 -19.20 -7.02 36.03
CA ALA A 276 -18.56 -8.17 36.66
C ALA A 276 -17.57 -7.77 37.77
N THR A 277 -17.25 -8.73 38.66
CA THR A 277 -16.12 -8.66 39.59
C THR A 277 -15.32 -9.94 39.45
N LEU A 278 -14.01 -9.82 39.32
CA LEU A 278 -13.08 -10.88 38.94
C LEU A 278 -11.95 -10.98 39.97
N THR A 279 -11.25 -12.10 39.98
CA THR A 279 -10.10 -12.34 40.86
C THR A 279 -8.87 -11.55 40.42
N ALA A 280 -7.90 -11.38 41.34
CA ALA A 280 -6.57 -10.86 41.02
C ALA A 280 -5.93 -11.65 39.86
N ASN A 281 -5.04 -11.03 39.09
CA ASN A 281 -4.31 -11.64 37.97
C ASN A 281 -5.23 -12.23 36.87
N THR A 282 -6.45 -11.72 36.72
CA THR A 282 -7.36 -12.06 35.60
C THR A 282 -7.08 -11.14 34.41
N SER A 283 -7.05 -11.67 33.19
CA SER A 283 -6.77 -10.92 31.94
C SER A 283 -7.88 -10.97 30.88
N SER A 284 -9.00 -11.65 31.15
CA SER A 284 -10.18 -11.63 30.27
C SER A 284 -11.51 -11.84 31.01
N TRP A 285 -12.60 -11.46 30.36
CA TRP A 285 -13.98 -11.67 30.80
C TRP A 285 -14.91 -11.78 29.60
N ASN A 286 -15.88 -12.70 29.64
CA ASN A 286 -16.89 -12.84 28.60
C ASN A 286 -18.33 -12.93 29.13
N THR A 287 -19.27 -12.68 28.23
CA THR A 287 -20.71 -12.81 28.46
C THR A 287 -21.44 -13.23 27.17
N ASN A 288 -22.52 -13.99 27.32
CA ASN A 288 -23.41 -14.42 26.23
C ASN A 288 -24.74 -13.64 26.21
N SER A 289 -24.83 -12.57 27.00
CA SER A 289 -26.06 -11.78 27.17
C SER A 289 -25.76 -10.28 27.17
N TYR A 290 -24.83 -9.84 26.32
CA TYR A 290 -24.57 -8.42 26.13
C TYR A 290 -25.63 -7.82 25.19
N ASP A 291 -26.44 -6.90 25.72
CA ASP A 291 -27.53 -6.29 24.97
C ASP A 291 -27.02 -5.10 24.13
N ARG A 292 -26.70 -5.37 22.86
CA ARG A 292 -26.35 -4.31 21.89
C ARG A 292 -27.58 -3.61 21.29
N SER A 293 -28.82 -3.95 21.67
CA SER A 293 -30.00 -3.25 21.16
C SER A 293 -30.13 -1.81 21.67
N GLY A 294 -29.42 -1.46 22.75
CA GLY A 294 -29.31 -0.11 23.28
C GLY A 294 -28.29 0.80 22.54
N PRO A 295 -28.01 1.99 23.10
CA PRO A 295 -27.07 2.96 22.53
C PRO A 295 -25.62 2.51 22.73
N THR A 296 -24.68 3.27 22.15
CA THR A 296 -23.25 3.02 22.27
C THR A 296 -22.81 3.07 23.72
N ALA A 297 -21.96 2.11 24.06
CA ALA A 297 -21.45 1.94 25.40
C ALA A 297 -19.93 1.94 25.42
N GLU A 298 -19.38 2.59 26.44
CA GLU A 298 -18.00 2.40 26.82
C GLU A 298 -17.89 1.27 27.84
N LEU A 299 -16.85 0.45 27.70
CA LEU A 299 -16.44 -0.57 28.67
C LEU A 299 -15.07 -0.22 29.24
N ARG A 300 -14.85 -0.49 30.52
CA ARG A 300 -13.51 -0.39 31.14
C ARG A 300 -13.28 -1.48 32.16
N VAL A 301 -12.00 -1.69 32.48
CA VAL A 301 -11.58 -2.61 33.55
C VAL A 301 -10.92 -1.80 34.66
N VAL A 302 -11.34 -2.03 35.89
CA VAL A 302 -10.84 -1.35 37.10
C VAL A 302 -10.09 -2.33 37.97
N ALA A 303 -8.80 -2.08 38.20
CA ALA A 303 -7.98 -2.81 39.16
C ALA A 303 -8.28 -2.33 40.59
N LEU A 304 -8.44 -3.28 41.54
CA LEU A 304 -8.91 -3.01 42.89
C LEU A 304 -7.80 -3.23 43.94
N PHE A 305 -7.32 -2.18 44.59
CA PHE A 305 -6.22 -2.20 45.57
C PHE A 305 -6.73 -1.91 47.00
N GLY A 306 -7.78 -2.62 47.43
CA GLY A 306 -8.41 -2.40 48.74
C GLY A 306 -9.32 -1.17 48.75
N GLU A 307 -8.84 -0.05 49.29
CA GLU A 307 -9.58 1.24 49.26
C GLU A 307 -9.24 2.11 48.03
N GLN A 308 -8.18 1.76 47.29
CA GLN A 308 -7.80 2.44 46.05
C GLN A 308 -8.25 1.63 44.82
N GLU A 309 -8.58 2.31 43.74
CA GLU A 309 -9.03 1.72 42.47
C GLU A 309 -8.43 2.48 41.30
N VAL A 310 -7.96 1.78 40.28
CA VAL A 310 -7.36 2.39 39.08
C VAL A 310 -7.98 1.79 37.83
N ALA A 311 -8.57 2.62 36.99
CA ALA A 311 -9.29 2.21 35.79
C ALA A 311 -8.39 2.29 34.54
N SER A 312 -8.59 1.36 33.62
CA SER A 312 -8.10 1.46 32.25
C SER A 312 -8.75 2.65 31.51
N ASP A 313 -8.14 3.05 30.41
CA ASP A 313 -8.87 3.77 29.37
C ASP A 313 -10.07 2.92 28.90
N PRO A 314 -11.20 3.54 28.54
CA PRO A 314 -12.37 2.83 28.07
C PRO A 314 -12.23 2.40 26.60
N ILE A 315 -12.92 1.32 26.24
CA ILE A 315 -13.10 0.85 24.87
C ILE A 315 -14.55 1.00 24.44
N ARG A 316 -14.79 1.43 23.19
CA ARG A 316 -16.10 1.83 22.68
C ARG A 316 -16.78 0.69 21.92
N VAL A 317 -18.04 0.40 22.25
CA VAL A 317 -18.86 -0.65 21.64
C VAL A 317 -20.14 -0.04 21.08
N VAL A 318 -20.16 0.15 19.75
CA VAL A 318 -21.26 0.80 19.03
C VAL A 318 -22.60 0.06 19.23
N GLY A 319 -23.63 0.79 19.63
CA GLY A 319 -24.98 0.26 19.90
C GLY A 319 -25.89 0.25 18.67
N GLN A 320 -26.99 -0.50 18.72
CA GLN A 320 -27.97 -0.59 17.63
C GLN A 320 -29.08 0.47 17.68
N SER A 321 -29.37 1.08 18.83
CA SER A 321 -30.38 2.15 18.92
C SER A 321 -29.81 3.55 18.71
N ASP A 322 -28.49 3.69 18.55
CA ASP A 322 -27.93 4.94 18.08
C ASP A 322 -28.30 5.15 16.62
N THR A 323 -28.54 6.41 16.29
CA THR A 323 -28.90 6.86 14.94
C THR A 323 -28.09 8.08 14.50
N LEU A 324 -27.21 8.57 15.36
CA LEU A 324 -26.18 9.58 15.13
C LEU A 324 -24.95 9.15 15.93
N GLU A 325 -23.84 8.97 15.24
CA GLU A 325 -22.54 8.60 15.77
C GLU A 325 -21.52 9.65 15.33
N VAL A 326 -20.97 10.38 16.30
CA VAL A 326 -19.95 11.43 16.08
C VAL A 326 -18.68 10.97 16.79
N PHE A 327 -17.60 10.82 16.04
CA PHE A 327 -16.36 10.24 16.53
C PHE A 327 -15.52 11.30 17.24
N SER A 328 -14.94 10.98 18.40
CA SER A 328 -14.19 11.98 19.17
C SER A 328 -12.80 12.26 18.58
N GLU A 329 -12.39 13.53 18.59
CA GLU A 329 -11.03 13.92 18.20
C GLU A 329 -9.97 13.33 19.15
N VAL A 330 -9.04 12.54 18.58
CA VAL A 330 -7.94 11.88 19.28
C VAL A 330 -7.12 12.93 20.06
N ALA A 331 -6.79 12.64 21.32
CA ALA A 331 -6.26 13.65 22.23
C ALA A 331 -4.97 14.38 21.77
N GLY A 332 -4.15 13.75 20.93
CA GLY A 332 -2.95 14.35 20.33
C GLY A 332 -3.21 15.28 19.13
N ILE A 333 -4.43 15.29 18.59
CA ILE A 333 -4.83 16.07 17.40
C ILE A 333 -5.36 17.47 17.80
N ARG A 334 -5.86 17.60 19.04
CA ARG A 334 -6.56 18.77 19.61
C ARG A 334 -5.81 20.11 19.72
N SER A 335 -4.52 20.21 19.37
CA SER A 335 -3.69 21.40 19.69
C SER A 335 -3.16 22.16 18.47
N PRO A 336 -3.95 23.08 17.90
CA PRO A 336 -3.49 24.03 16.87
C PRO A 336 -2.67 25.21 17.46
N LYS A 337 -2.05 25.09 18.65
CA LYS A 337 -1.54 26.24 19.44
C LYS A 337 -0.08 26.22 19.89
N ASP A 338 0.70 25.17 19.65
CA ASP A 338 2.13 25.13 20.02
C ASP A 338 3.04 25.80 18.96
N HIS A 339 3.01 27.13 18.89
CA HIS A 339 3.80 27.93 17.93
C HIS A 339 4.79 28.88 18.62
N THR A 340 5.99 28.40 18.97
CA THR A 340 7.19 29.25 19.14
C THR A 340 8.48 28.51 18.83
N MET A 341 9.17 28.91 17.75
CA MET A 341 10.57 28.59 17.50
C MET A 341 11.34 29.83 17.00
N THR A 342 12.66 29.86 17.23
CA THR A 342 13.53 31.00 16.90
C THR A 342 14.45 30.65 15.72
N SER A 343 14.56 31.56 14.74
CA SER A 343 15.43 31.39 13.57
C SER A 343 16.89 31.14 13.97
N VAL A 344 17.43 29.99 13.56
CA VAL A 344 18.80 29.54 13.89
C VAL A 344 19.87 30.33 13.10
N THR A 345 19.50 31.03 12.02
CA THR A 345 20.44 31.76 11.14
C THR A 345 20.44 33.28 11.33
N SER A 346 19.37 33.88 11.86
CA SER A 346 19.29 35.34 12.04
C SER A 346 19.14 35.80 13.50
N GLY A 347 18.61 34.97 14.40
CA GLY A 347 18.40 35.34 15.81
C GLY A 347 17.31 36.40 16.06
N GLU A 348 16.62 36.89 15.02
CA GLU A 348 15.41 37.70 15.18
C GLU A 348 14.17 36.81 15.30
N LEU A 349 13.19 37.26 16.09
CA LEU A 349 11.85 36.66 16.08
C LEU A 349 11.13 37.07 14.80
N ILE A 350 10.90 36.09 13.92
CA ILE A 350 9.88 36.22 12.87
C ILE A 350 8.53 35.94 13.55
N THR A 351 7.58 36.86 13.39
CA THR A 351 6.19 36.68 13.84
C THR A 351 5.25 37.05 12.71
N PHE A 352 4.89 36.04 11.93
CA PHE A 352 3.58 35.95 11.29
C PHE A 352 2.93 34.64 11.70
N SER A 353 1.63 34.51 11.44
CA SER A 353 0.77 33.38 11.79
C SER A 353 1.07 32.12 10.98
N GLU A 354 2.34 31.71 10.99
CA GLU A 354 2.84 30.52 10.33
C GLU A 354 2.34 29.28 11.09
N LEU A 355 1.18 28.79 10.64
CA LEU A 355 1.05 27.47 10.01
C LEU A 355 1.82 26.34 10.72
N GLN A 356 1.08 25.35 11.24
CA GLN A 356 1.60 24.16 11.92
C GLN A 356 2.82 23.59 11.18
N ASP A 357 3.93 23.45 11.90
CA ASP A 357 5.29 23.48 11.32
C ASP A 357 5.66 22.20 10.53
N GLN A 358 5.24 22.18 9.25
CA GLN A 358 5.79 21.53 8.03
C GLN A 358 6.41 20.12 8.04
N THR A 359 6.41 19.42 9.16
CA THR A 359 6.96 18.06 9.34
C THR A 359 6.25 17.37 10.50
N PRO A 360 5.98 16.05 10.40
CA PRO A 360 5.77 15.23 11.57
C PRO A 360 7.12 15.04 12.27
N ALA A 361 7.58 16.09 12.97
CA ALA A 361 8.80 16.06 13.77
C ALA A 361 8.65 15.12 14.98
N ASP A 362 7.40 14.87 15.41
CA ASP A 362 7.07 13.89 16.43
C ASP A 362 5.67 13.28 16.21
N PRO A 363 5.58 12.19 15.42
CA PRO A 363 4.35 11.41 15.27
C PRO A 363 3.77 10.88 16.59
N SER A 364 4.64 10.59 17.58
CA SER A 364 4.21 10.03 18.88
C SER A 364 3.47 11.05 19.75
N GLN A 365 3.55 12.34 19.39
CA GLN A 365 2.85 13.45 20.03
C GLN A 365 1.66 13.96 19.20
N GLY A 366 1.16 13.17 18.25
CA GLY A 366 -0.03 13.49 17.45
C GLY A 366 0.19 14.47 16.29
N LYS A 367 1.41 14.97 16.09
CA LYS A 367 1.76 16.01 15.10
C LYS A 367 1.86 15.50 13.64
N ALA A 368 1.18 14.41 13.33
CA ALA A 368 1.17 13.82 11.99
C ALA A 368 -0.12 14.13 11.20
N THR A 369 -1.24 14.40 11.89
CA THR A 369 -2.55 14.71 11.30
C THR A 369 -2.81 16.22 11.25
N GLN A 370 -3.40 16.71 10.16
CA GLN A 370 -3.81 18.11 9.98
C GLN A 370 -5.27 18.33 10.37
N VAL A 371 -5.52 19.29 11.27
CA VAL A 371 -6.85 19.79 11.65
C VAL A 371 -7.19 21.09 10.94
N SER A 372 -8.48 21.37 10.78
CA SER A 372 -8.96 22.62 10.22
C SER A 372 -8.52 23.81 11.07
N THR A 373 -7.74 24.69 10.45
CA THR A 373 -7.37 26.00 10.99
C THR A 373 -8.45 27.06 10.75
N PHE A 374 -9.59 26.67 10.17
CA PHE A 374 -10.64 27.58 9.68
C PHE A 374 -12.03 27.32 10.28
N PHE A 375 -12.38 26.05 10.45
CA PHE A 375 -13.70 25.59 10.87
C PHE A 375 -13.64 24.71 12.13
N SER A 376 -14.62 24.88 13.02
CA SER A 376 -14.97 23.91 14.05
C SER A 376 -16.41 23.47 13.83
N ILE A 377 -16.63 22.16 13.73
CA ILE A 377 -17.94 21.59 13.42
C ILE A 377 -18.50 20.86 14.63
N GLN A 378 -19.79 21.05 14.90
CA GLN A 378 -20.54 20.27 15.87
C GLN A 378 -21.82 19.73 15.24
N VAL A 379 -22.31 18.58 15.70
CA VAL A 379 -23.47 17.90 15.11
C VAL A 379 -24.43 17.41 16.18
N LYS A 380 -25.72 17.44 15.90
CA LYS A 380 -26.77 16.75 16.67
C LYS A 380 -27.91 16.26 15.77
N LYS A 381 -28.83 15.47 16.31
CA LYS A 381 -30.05 15.06 15.61
C LYS A 381 -30.95 16.28 15.36
N ALA A 382 -31.51 16.39 14.16
CA ALA A 382 -32.36 17.52 13.80
C ALA A 382 -33.65 17.52 14.63
N GLY A 383 -34.10 18.71 15.04
CA GLY A 383 -35.35 18.88 15.79
C GLY A 383 -35.33 18.38 17.24
N THR A 384 -34.18 17.98 17.79
CA THR A 384 -34.04 17.56 19.20
C THR A 384 -33.48 18.67 20.09
N ASP A 385 -33.75 18.56 21.39
CA ASP A 385 -33.11 19.39 22.44
C ASP A 385 -31.71 18.84 22.84
N ASP A 386 -31.16 17.88 22.09
CA ASP A 386 -29.87 17.26 22.37
C ASP A 386 -28.74 18.30 22.35
N THR A 387 -27.69 18.02 23.13
CA THR A 387 -26.43 18.78 23.09
C THR A 387 -25.69 18.50 21.80
N PHE A 388 -25.11 19.55 21.21
CA PHE A 388 -24.16 19.42 20.11
C PHE A 388 -22.93 18.59 20.53
N LEU A 389 -22.51 17.67 19.66
CA LEU A 389 -21.31 16.85 19.79
C LEU A 389 -20.23 17.40 18.86
N ASP A 390 -18.98 17.50 19.33
CA ASP A 390 -17.85 17.96 18.51
C ASP A 390 -17.50 16.95 17.42
N SER A 391 -17.37 17.40 16.16
CA SER A 391 -17.01 16.58 15.01
C SER A 391 -15.60 16.92 14.52
N PRO A 392 -14.65 15.96 14.49
CA PRO A 392 -13.28 16.17 14.03
C PRO A 392 -13.28 16.77 12.63
N THR A 393 -12.65 17.94 12.51
CA THR A 393 -12.61 18.68 11.24
C THR A 393 -11.18 18.70 10.75
N TYR A 394 -10.91 17.96 9.69
CA TYR A 394 -9.59 17.75 9.12
C TYR A 394 -9.27 18.80 8.05
N GLU A 395 -8.01 18.82 7.62
CA GLU A 395 -7.51 19.75 6.61
C GLU A 395 -6.54 19.06 5.64
N THR A 396 -6.47 19.54 4.40
CA THR A 396 -5.47 19.08 3.43
C THR A 396 -4.98 20.25 2.57
N ARG A 397 -3.64 20.38 2.43
CA ARG A 397 -2.96 21.46 1.70
C ARG A 397 -1.99 20.97 0.62
N PRO A 398 -1.93 21.57 -0.59
CA PRO A 398 -0.94 21.25 -1.61
C PRO A 398 0.50 21.72 -1.30
N GLN A 399 0.66 22.84 -0.57
CA GLN A 399 1.92 23.59 -0.56
C GLN A 399 3.05 22.89 0.22
N LEU A 400 2.71 22.11 1.25
CA LEU A 400 3.64 21.35 2.11
C LEU A 400 4.48 20.33 1.32
N ARG A 401 3.88 19.68 0.33
CA ARG A 401 4.50 18.59 -0.45
C ARG A 401 5.67 19.09 -1.32
N ASN A 402 5.58 20.32 -1.83
CA ASN A 402 6.66 20.98 -2.57
C ASN A 402 7.84 21.38 -1.67
N TYR A 403 7.61 21.78 -0.41
CA TYR A 403 8.69 22.26 0.47
C TYR A 403 9.64 21.13 0.89
N LYS A 404 9.10 19.94 1.20
CA LYS A 404 9.94 18.74 1.44
C LYS A 404 10.76 18.36 0.21
N ALA A 405 10.18 18.40 -0.99
CA ALA A 405 10.90 18.10 -2.23
C ALA A 405 12.00 19.13 -2.53
N GLN A 406 11.78 20.42 -2.26
CA GLN A 406 12.75 21.49 -2.51
C GLN A 406 13.92 21.53 -1.51
N ASN A 407 13.74 20.99 -0.30
CA ASN A 407 14.75 21.02 0.76
C ASN A 407 15.48 19.67 0.98
N ASP A 408 15.25 18.66 0.13
CA ASP A 408 16.05 17.43 0.10
C ASP A 408 17.51 17.73 -0.31
N PRO A 409 18.53 17.42 0.52
CA PRO A 409 19.93 17.62 0.18
C PRO A 409 20.40 16.91 -1.10
N ALA A 410 19.68 15.88 -1.57
CA ALA A 410 19.97 15.19 -2.82
C ALA A 410 19.68 16.03 -4.08
N HIS A 411 18.84 17.08 -4.00
CA HIS A 411 18.41 17.88 -5.15
C HIS A 411 19.44 18.89 -5.71
N SER A 412 20.73 18.72 -5.42
CA SER A 412 21.80 19.50 -6.06
C SER A 412 22.00 19.18 -7.56
N GLY A 413 21.41 18.08 -8.06
CA GLY A 413 21.60 17.53 -9.41
C GLY A 413 20.62 17.98 -10.50
N GLY A 414 19.95 19.13 -10.38
CA GLY A 414 19.19 19.73 -11.50
C GLY A 414 17.89 19.02 -11.95
N HIS A 415 17.50 17.92 -11.29
CA HIS A 415 16.21 17.29 -11.50
C HIS A 415 15.08 18.21 -11.00
N LYS A 416 14.09 18.46 -11.85
CA LYS A 416 12.86 19.16 -11.44
C LYS A 416 11.91 18.12 -10.84
N PRO A 417 11.30 18.39 -9.67
CA PRO A 417 10.19 17.58 -9.18
C PRO A 417 9.10 17.43 -10.25
N TYR A 418 8.38 16.30 -10.27
CA TYR A 418 7.21 16.14 -11.15
C TYR A 418 6.25 17.31 -10.90
N GLY A 419 5.68 17.88 -11.97
CA GLY A 419 5.28 19.29 -12.07
C GLY A 419 4.15 19.82 -11.16
N TYR A 420 4.33 19.75 -9.84
CA TYR A 420 3.52 20.45 -8.85
C TYR A 420 3.70 21.99 -8.88
N SER A 421 4.52 22.49 -9.82
CA SER A 421 4.59 23.88 -10.26
C SER A 421 3.24 24.48 -10.69
N ASN A 422 2.21 23.66 -10.92
CA ASN A 422 0.84 24.09 -11.23
C ASN A 422 -0.11 24.13 -10.01
N TYR A 423 0.21 23.44 -8.92
CA TYR A 423 -0.68 23.24 -7.75
C TYR A 423 -0.17 23.93 -6.47
N GLY A 424 1.10 24.36 -6.45
CA GLY A 424 1.66 25.27 -5.46
C GLY A 424 1.97 26.65 -6.04
N PRO A 425 2.39 27.63 -5.22
CA PRO A 425 2.83 28.94 -5.71
C PRO A 425 3.99 28.80 -6.71
N HIS A 426 3.74 29.17 -7.96
CA HIS A 426 4.75 29.15 -9.01
C HIS A 426 5.68 30.36 -8.86
N ALA A 427 7.00 30.18 -9.03
CA ALA A 427 7.98 31.27 -8.91
C ALA A 427 7.77 32.45 -9.88
N SER A 428 6.99 32.25 -10.95
CA SER A 428 6.57 33.33 -11.88
C SER A 428 5.10 33.77 -11.72
N GLN A 429 4.37 33.26 -10.72
CA GLN A 429 2.99 33.63 -10.40
C GLN A 429 2.86 33.84 -8.87
N THR A 430 3.62 34.82 -8.37
CA THR A 430 3.50 35.34 -7.01
C THR A 430 2.12 35.96 -6.81
N GLY A 431 1.21 35.21 -6.20
CA GLY A 431 -0.21 35.61 -6.05
C GLY A 431 -1.20 34.45 -5.88
N ARG A 432 -0.81 33.20 -6.14
CA ARG A 432 -1.65 32.04 -5.80
C ARG A 432 -1.73 31.83 -4.29
N THR A 433 -2.84 32.26 -3.71
CA THR A 433 -3.28 32.05 -2.33
C THR A 433 -3.60 30.57 -2.03
N LEU A 434 -3.87 30.27 -0.77
CA LEU A 434 -3.83 28.91 -0.22
C LEU A 434 -5.10 28.11 -0.57
N HIS A 435 -5.07 27.32 -1.64
CA HIS A 435 -6.05 26.23 -1.82
C HIS A 435 -5.96 25.26 -0.63
N GLN A 436 -6.97 25.21 0.22
CA GLN A 436 -7.09 24.29 1.35
C GLN A 436 -8.44 23.58 1.27
N LYS A 437 -8.49 22.29 1.59
CA LYS A 437 -9.75 21.56 1.77
C LYS A 437 -9.93 21.30 3.25
N HIS A 438 -11.08 21.65 3.79
CA HIS A 438 -11.49 21.24 5.13
C HIS A 438 -12.61 20.21 5.01
N TRP A 439 -12.69 19.25 5.91
CA TRP A 439 -13.74 18.24 5.83
C TRP A 439 -14.00 17.55 7.17
N THR A 440 -15.18 16.98 7.34
CA THR A 440 -15.54 16.17 8.50
C THR A 440 -16.47 15.03 8.10
N ASN A 441 -16.41 13.91 8.81
CA ASN A 441 -17.32 12.78 8.64
C ASN A 441 -18.01 12.44 9.97
N PHE A 442 -19.28 12.06 9.87
CA PHE A 442 -20.07 11.55 10.99
C PHE A 442 -21.18 10.66 10.43
N ASP A 443 -21.64 9.70 11.22
CA ASP A 443 -22.57 8.68 10.75
C ASP A 443 -23.96 9.00 11.31
N SER A 444 -24.98 9.07 10.46
CA SER A 444 -26.35 9.36 10.89
C SER A 444 -27.39 8.76 9.97
N SER A 445 -28.35 8.03 10.54
CA SER A 445 -29.55 7.57 9.81
C SER A 445 -30.66 8.62 9.80
N ASP A 446 -30.74 9.44 10.84
CA ASP A 446 -31.69 10.54 10.98
C ASP A 446 -31.13 11.84 10.39
N ASN A 447 -32.02 12.81 10.11
CA ASN A 447 -31.61 14.18 9.78
C ASN A 447 -30.77 14.79 10.91
N VAL A 448 -29.82 15.64 10.54
CA VAL A 448 -28.88 16.28 11.48
C VAL A 448 -28.96 17.79 11.40
N THR A 449 -28.68 18.46 12.53
CA THR A 449 -28.28 19.87 12.55
C THR A 449 -26.78 19.93 12.73
N VAL A 450 -26.08 20.48 11.75
CA VAL A 450 -24.64 20.77 11.77
C VAL A 450 -24.46 22.24 12.12
N GLN A 451 -23.68 22.52 13.16
CA GLN A 451 -23.23 23.87 13.49
C GLN A 451 -21.81 24.07 12.96
N ILE A 452 -21.67 25.05 12.07
CA ILE A 452 -20.43 25.44 11.41
C ILE A 452 -19.93 26.72 12.07
N ASN A 453 -18.81 26.65 12.79
CA ASN A 453 -18.20 27.77 13.49
C ASN A 453 -16.90 28.20 12.78
N LEU A 454 -16.76 29.49 12.46
CA LEU A 454 -15.48 30.07 12.03
C LEU A 454 -14.54 30.23 13.23
N LEU A 455 -13.30 29.77 13.09
CA LEU A 455 -12.24 29.95 14.09
C LEU A 455 -11.64 31.37 14.02
N GLU A 456 -11.09 31.87 15.14
CA GLU A 456 -10.43 33.19 15.20
C GLU A 456 -9.28 33.35 14.17
N THR A 457 -8.70 32.23 13.75
CA THR A 457 -7.64 32.14 12.73
C THR A 457 -8.13 32.35 11.30
N ALA A 458 -9.45 32.31 11.03
CA ALA A 458 -10.07 32.53 9.71
C ALA A 458 -10.09 34.00 9.26
N SER A 459 -9.06 34.77 9.61
CA SER A 459 -8.99 36.25 9.58
C SER A 459 -9.23 36.92 8.22
N LEU A 460 -9.22 36.17 7.12
CA LEU A 460 -9.51 36.64 5.76
C LEU A 460 -10.99 36.50 5.35
N SER A 461 -11.79 35.66 6.02
CA SER A 461 -13.20 35.44 5.63
C SER A 461 -14.14 36.57 6.04
N GLY A 462 -13.82 37.33 7.09
CA GLY A 462 -14.75 38.28 7.71
C GLY A 462 -15.93 37.57 8.39
N PRO A 463 -17.00 38.30 8.74
CA PRO A 463 -18.20 37.69 9.31
C PRO A 463 -18.97 36.92 8.23
N ILE A 464 -19.62 35.82 8.59
CA ILE A 464 -20.52 35.08 7.69
C ILE A 464 -21.63 36.03 7.19
N ASN A 465 -21.82 36.12 5.89
CA ASN A 465 -23.01 36.69 5.27
C ASN A 465 -23.83 35.54 4.68
N ILE A 466 -24.97 35.20 5.30
CA ILE A 466 -25.82 34.09 4.85
C ILE A 466 -26.34 34.23 3.40
N ALA A 467 -26.35 35.44 2.84
CA ALA A 467 -26.71 35.65 1.43
C ALA A 467 -25.62 35.14 0.46
N ASP A 468 -24.38 35.02 0.91
CA ASP A 468 -23.20 34.63 0.14
C ASP A 468 -22.71 33.22 0.53
N VAL A 469 -23.58 32.43 1.16
CA VAL A 469 -23.35 31.04 1.55
C VAL A 469 -23.91 30.10 0.49
N GLU A 470 -23.05 29.21 0.01
CA GLU A 470 -23.35 28.21 -1.01
C GLU A 470 -23.16 26.82 -0.42
N ILE A 471 -24.19 25.98 -0.47
CA ILE A 471 -24.14 24.58 0.00
C ILE A 471 -24.74 23.66 -1.07
N HIS A 472 -23.97 22.68 -1.53
CA HIS A 472 -24.33 21.78 -2.62
C HIS A 472 -24.10 20.30 -2.28
N PRO A 473 -25.11 19.41 -2.44
CA PRO A 473 -26.51 19.71 -2.78
C PRO A 473 -27.20 20.59 -1.72
N ALA A 474 -28.36 21.16 -2.06
CA ALA A 474 -29.06 22.09 -1.17
C ALA A 474 -29.44 21.42 0.19
N PRO A 475 -29.25 22.12 1.33
CA PRO A 475 -29.64 21.63 2.65
C PRO A 475 -31.16 21.75 2.87
N LEU A 476 -31.68 21.08 3.90
CA LEU A 476 -33.09 21.18 4.30
C LEU A 476 -33.44 22.57 4.85
N SER A 477 -32.53 23.16 5.62
CA SER A 477 -32.64 24.52 6.12
C SER A 477 -31.25 25.09 6.45
N MET A 478 -31.14 26.43 6.48
CA MET A 478 -29.96 27.16 6.96
C MET A 478 -30.39 28.31 7.86
N LYS A 479 -29.59 28.58 8.90
CA LYS A 479 -29.86 29.63 9.89
C LYS A 479 -28.55 30.19 10.44
N GLN A 480 -28.30 31.47 10.17
CA GLN A 480 -27.20 32.19 10.81
C GLN A 480 -27.53 32.45 12.29
N ILE A 481 -26.59 32.15 13.17
CA ILE A 481 -26.74 32.31 14.62
C ILE A 481 -26.12 33.63 15.09
N ASP A 482 -24.92 33.90 14.60
CA ASP A 482 -24.22 35.17 14.78
C ASP A 482 -23.26 35.43 13.60
N THR A 483 -22.30 36.34 13.74
CA THR A 483 -21.32 36.70 12.71
C THR A 483 -20.31 35.60 12.37
N THR A 484 -20.24 34.53 13.15
CA THR A 484 -19.22 33.48 13.07
C THR A 484 -19.81 32.06 13.01
N THR A 485 -21.10 31.91 13.33
CA THR A 485 -21.77 30.60 13.43
C THR A 485 -22.98 30.47 12.49
N LEU A 486 -23.02 29.38 11.74
CA LEU A 486 -24.10 28.97 10.86
C LEU A 486 -24.62 27.58 11.27
N GLU A 487 -25.92 27.43 11.48
CA GLU A 487 -26.59 26.13 11.58
C GLU A 487 -27.15 25.71 10.21
N VAL A 488 -26.90 24.46 9.84
CA VAL A 488 -27.35 23.83 8.58
C VAL A 488 -28.04 22.52 8.93
N GLU A 489 -29.26 22.31 8.41
CA GLU A 489 -29.98 21.05 8.57
C GLU A 489 -29.79 20.18 7.34
N LEU A 490 -29.26 18.97 7.53
CA LEU A 490 -28.97 18.02 6.44
C LEU A 490 -29.81 16.74 6.58
N PRO A 491 -30.24 16.13 5.45
CA PRO A 491 -30.86 14.82 5.45
C PRO A 491 -29.94 13.73 6.02
N GLY A 492 -30.53 12.76 6.73
CA GLY A 492 -29.83 11.55 7.18
C GLY A 492 -29.44 10.62 6.04
N ALA A 493 -28.49 9.73 6.30
CA ALA A 493 -27.88 8.80 5.35
C ALA A 493 -28.21 7.32 5.66
N PRO A 494 -29.49 6.89 5.71
CA PRO A 494 -29.86 5.54 6.15
C PRO A 494 -29.40 4.39 5.22
N ASN A 495 -28.97 4.68 3.99
CA ASN A 495 -28.65 3.68 2.97
C ASN A 495 -27.31 3.92 2.23
N TYR A 496 -26.94 5.19 2.03
CA TYR A 496 -25.75 5.63 1.30
C TYR A 496 -25.29 6.99 1.82
N ALA A 497 -23.99 7.28 1.72
CA ALA A 497 -23.42 8.53 2.21
C ALA A 497 -23.85 9.74 1.37
N ARG A 498 -23.97 10.89 2.03
CA ARG A 498 -24.31 12.18 1.42
C ARG A 498 -23.15 13.15 1.62
N HIS A 499 -22.76 13.81 0.54
CA HIS A 499 -21.64 14.74 0.51
C HIS A 499 -22.16 16.15 0.28
N TYR A 500 -21.67 17.11 1.06
CA TYR A 500 -22.02 18.52 0.92
C TYR A 500 -20.76 19.35 0.80
N ARG A 501 -20.63 20.15 -0.26
CA ARG A 501 -19.64 21.23 -0.34
C ARG A 501 -20.26 22.49 0.24
N VAL A 502 -19.60 23.08 1.23
CA VAL A 502 -19.94 24.38 1.83
C VAL A 502 -18.88 25.41 1.42
N ALA A 503 -19.33 26.53 0.87
CA ALA A 503 -18.54 27.73 0.68
C ALA A 503 -19.22 28.91 1.39
N LEU A 504 -18.44 29.70 2.13
CA LEU A 504 -18.91 30.88 2.86
C LEU A 504 -18.28 32.13 2.25
N ASN A 505 -19.06 33.21 2.14
CA ASN A 505 -18.60 34.54 1.72
C ASN A 505 -17.91 34.55 0.35
N ARG A 506 -18.41 33.72 -0.58
CA ARG A 506 -17.80 33.47 -1.91
C ARG A 506 -17.44 34.76 -2.65
N ASP A 507 -18.37 35.71 -2.68
CA ASP A 507 -18.26 36.96 -3.43
C ASP A 507 -17.23 37.95 -2.82
N ALA A 508 -16.76 37.71 -1.58
CA ALA A 508 -15.72 38.51 -0.93
C ALA A 508 -14.29 38.13 -1.34
N TRP A 509 -14.10 37.00 -2.05
CA TRP A 509 -12.78 36.50 -2.46
C TRP A 509 -12.33 37.00 -3.84
N ASP A 510 -13.21 37.63 -4.63
CA ASP A 510 -12.98 37.94 -6.05
C ASP A 510 -12.29 39.30 -6.33
N ALA A 511 -11.63 39.91 -5.32
CA ALA A 511 -11.30 41.34 -5.37
C ALA A 511 -9.99 41.74 -6.09
N GLU A 512 -8.87 41.01 -5.96
CA GLU A 512 -7.54 41.50 -6.41
C GLU A 512 -6.56 40.45 -7.01
N VAL A 513 -6.96 39.21 -7.34
CA VAL A 513 -6.03 38.22 -7.95
C VAL A 513 -6.16 38.18 -9.49
N PRO A 514 -5.14 38.56 -10.27
CA PRO A 514 -5.26 38.64 -11.72
C PRO A 514 -5.31 37.27 -12.43
N ASN A 515 -6.40 37.06 -13.17
CA ASN A 515 -6.69 35.98 -14.12
C ASN A 515 -6.85 34.55 -13.57
N ARG A 516 -8.08 34.26 -13.12
CA ARG A 516 -8.81 33.04 -13.52
C ARG A 516 -10.34 33.17 -13.38
N ASP A 517 -10.88 34.30 -13.82
CA ASP A 517 -12.29 34.57 -14.15
C ASP A 517 -13.37 33.91 -13.24
N GLY A 518 -13.30 34.13 -11.92
CA GLY A 518 -14.50 34.29 -11.08
C GLY A 518 -14.91 33.16 -10.13
N THR A 519 -14.32 31.97 -10.15
CA THR A 519 -14.73 30.86 -9.25
C THR A 519 -13.55 30.13 -8.59
N ILE A 520 -12.75 30.84 -7.79
CA ILE A 520 -11.80 30.20 -6.87
C ILE A 520 -12.42 30.19 -5.46
N ILE A 521 -12.93 29.02 -5.06
CA ILE A 521 -13.31 28.76 -3.67
C ILE A 521 -12.01 28.43 -2.92
N GLU A 522 -11.43 29.40 -2.20
CA GLU A 522 -10.09 29.26 -1.59
C GLU A 522 -10.04 28.26 -0.43
N SER A 523 -11.15 28.03 0.27
CA SER A 523 -11.21 27.11 1.42
C SER A 523 -12.59 26.44 1.60
N PRO A 524 -13.00 25.50 0.71
CA PRO A 524 -14.23 24.73 0.90
C PRO A 524 -14.20 23.84 2.15
N LEU A 525 -15.37 23.68 2.76
CA LEU A 525 -15.65 22.70 3.81
C LEU A 525 -16.53 21.58 3.23
N TYR A 526 -16.11 20.33 3.38
CA TYR A 526 -16.93 19.17 3.01
C TYR A 526 -17.56 18.50 4.24
N LEU A 527 -18.87 18.26 4.20
CA LEU A 527 -19.60 17.54 5.24
C LEU A 527 -20.02 16.17 4.69
N PHE A 528 -19.63 15.10 5.37
CA PHE A 528 -19.95 13.72 4.99
C PHE A 528 -20.87 13.07 6.02
N VAL A 529 -22.17 12.98 5.68
CA VAL A 529 -23.16 12.23 6.46
C VAL A 529 -23.17 10.80 5.93
N ASN A 530 -22.66 9.82 6.69
CA ASN A 530 -22.58 8.43 6.23
C ASN A 530 -23.64 7.53 6.91
N PRO A 531 -23.95 6.35 6.34
CA PRO A 531 -24.74 5.32 7.03
C PRO A 531 -24.05 4.84 8.31
N MET A 532 -24.82 4.42 9.31
CA MET A 532 -24.23 3.76 10.49
C MET A 532 -23.90 2.30 10.20
N HIS A 533 -22.75 1.84 10.68
CA HIS A 533 -22.41 0.41 10.69
C HIS A 533 -21.93 -0.02 12.08
N LEU A 534 -22.48 -1.12 12.59
CA LEU A 534 -22.20 -1.62 13.93
C LEU A 534 -20.79 -2.22 13.99
N ALA A 535 -19.87 -1.62 14.74
CA ALA A 535 -18.51 -2.14 14.92
C ALA A 535 -18.51 -3.65 15.27
N PRO A 536 -17.73 -4.50 14.58
CA PRO A 536 -17.72 -5.94 14.80
C PRO A 536 -16.93 -6.26 16.07
N ALA A 537 -15.70 -5.76 16.12
CA ALA A 537 -14.75 -5.73 17.23
C ALA A 537 -13.99 -4.39 17.18
N SER A 538 -13.34 -3.96 18.27
CA SER A 538 -12.39 -2.83 18.23
C SER A 538 -11.07 -3.20 18.90
N ALA A 539 -9.97 -2.77 18.28
CA ALA A 539 -8.62 -2.87 18.82
C ALA A 539 -8.28 -1.66 19.72
N PRO A 540 -7.25 -1.74 20.57
CA PRO A 540 -6.80 -0.61 21.39
C PRO A 540 -6.27 0.54 20.50
N ALA A 541 -6.31 1.77 21.00
CA ALA A 541 -5.84 2.94 20.24
C ALA A 541 -4.36 2.81 19.83
N GLY A 542 -4.06 3.08 18.56
CA GLY A 542 -2.72 2.94 17.96
C GLY A 542 -2.28 1.51 17.68
N GLU A 543 -3.14 0.51 17.89
CA GLU A 543 -2.82 -0.91 17.68
C GLU A 543 -3.66 -1.56 16.56
N ILE A 544 -3.09 -2.59 15.94
CA ILE A 544 -3.78 -3.50 15.01
C ILE A 544 -3.91 -4.86 15.72
N LYS A 545 -5.06 -5.51 15.57
CA LYS A 545 -5.33 -6.84 16.13
C LYS A 545 -5.91 -7.77 15.06
N GLU A 546 -5.42 -9.00 15.06
CA GLU A 546 -5.95 -10.12 14.29
C GLU A 546 -6.86 -10.97 15.19
N PHE A 547 -8.00 -11.39 14.65
CA PHE A 547 -8.97 -12.28 15.27
C PHE A 547 -9.19 -13.50 14.37
N ASP A 548 -9.65 -14.61 14.97
CA ASP A 548 -9.96 -15.86 14.26
C ASP A 548 -8.86 -16.32 13.28
N GLN A 549 -7.62 -16.40 13.79
CA GLN A 549 -6.44 -16.82 13.01
C GLN A 549 -6.16 -15.92 11.79
N GLY A 550 -6.39 -14.61 11.94
CA GLY A 550 -6.15 -13.60 10.91
C GLY A 550 -7.35 -13.33 9.99
N GLN A 551 -8.48 -14.03 10.18
CA GLN A 551 -9.66 -13.86 9.32
C GLN A 551 -10.30 -12.47 9.43
N LEU A 552 -10.37 -11.91 10.64
CA LEU A 552 -10.80 -10.53 10.88
C LEU A 552 -9.62 -9.71 11.40
N VAL A 553 -9.27 -8.65 10.68
CA VAL A 553 -8.28 -7.66 11.11
C VAL A 553 -9.02 -6.42 11.59
N VAL A 554 -8.68 -5.92 12.77
CA VAL A 554 -9.21 -4.65 13.28
C VAL A 554 -8.08 -3.69 13.59
N ILE A 555 -8.23 -2.48 13.06
CA ILE A 555 -7.38 -1.34 13.36
C ILE A 555 -8.07 -0.52 14.46
N GLY A 556 -7.34 -0.18 15.52
CA GLY A 556 -7.86 0.65 16.61
C GLY A 556 -7.95 2.12 16.21
N SER A 557 -8.58 2.94 17.05
CA SER A 557 -8.58 4.40 16.88
C SER A 557 -7.16 4.99 16.97
N GLY A 558 -6.99 6.27 16.64
CA GLY A 558 -5.71 6.97 16.75
C GLY A 558 -4.86 6.97 15.49
N ILE A 559 -3.63 7.47 15.62
CA ILE A 559 -2.70 7.66 14.50
C ILE A 559 -1.85 6.41 14.31
N HIS A 560 -1.92 5.83 13.12
CA HIS A 560 -1.15 4.66 12.72
C HIS A 560 -0.08 5.06 11.71
N LEU A 561 1.15 4.65 11.99
CA LEU A 561 2.32 4.97 11.17
C LEU A 561 2.72 3.77 10.30
N PRO A 562 3.40 4.02 9.15
CA PRO A 562 3.88 2.95 8.29
C PRO A 562 4.75 1.95 9.06
N ASN A 563 4.44 0.67 8.94
CA ASN A 563 5.25 -0.42 9.47
C ASN A 563 5.34 -1.54 8.42
N SER A 564 6.41 -2.32 8.42
CA SER A 564 6.66 -3.35 7.40
C SER A 564 5.79 -4.61 7.54
N THR A 565 5.14 -4.82 8.69
CA THR A 565 4.31 -6.01 8.95
C THR A 565 2.93 -5.93 8.31
N TYR A 566 2.32 -4.73 8.33
CA TYR A 566 0.96 -4.49 7.86
C TYR A 566 0.92 -3.67 6.54
N GLN A 567 2.05 -3.58 5.82
CA GLN A 567 2.12 -3.07 4.44
C GLN A 567 1.59 -4.09 3.41
N HIS A 568 1.59 -5.38 3.75
CA HIS A 568 1.22 -6.48 2.85
C HIS A 568 0.29 -7.48 3.55
N PHE A 569 -0.95 -7.52 3.10
CA PHE A 569 -1.93 -8.56 3.42
C PHE A 569 -1.94 -9.57 2.26
N GLY A 570 -2.10 -10.87 2.54
CA GLY A 570 -1.86 -11.91 1.52
C GLY A 570 -0.37 -12.18 1.23
N SER A 571 0.52 -11.93 2.20
CA SER A 571 1.83 -12.59 2.22
C SER A 571 2.24 -13.05 3.63
N GLY A 572 2.22 -14.35 3.87
CA GLY A 572 2.72 -14.97 5.10
C GLY A 572 1.64 -15.19 6.16
N ALA A 573 1.66 -14.40 7.24
CA ALA A 573 0.73 -14.59 8.36
C ALA A 573 -0.71 -14.15 8.03
N ASN A 574 -0.87 -13.24 7.07
CA ASN A 574 -2.12 -12.55 6.75
C ASN A 574 -2.85 -13.12 5.51
N ASP A 575 -2.55 -14.36 5.12
CA ASP A 575 -3.10 -15.03 3.93
C ASP A 575 -4.55 -15.54 4.14
N THR A 576 -5.04 -15.46 5.38
CA THR A 576 -6.36 -15.94 5.83
C THR A 576 -7.41 -14.82 5.96
N MET A 577 -7.02 -13.57 5.77
CA MET A 577 -7.86 -12.39 6.01
C MET A 577 -9.00 -12.28 4.99
N VAL A 578 -10.23 -12.15 5.52
CA VAL A 578 -11.47 -11.99 4.74
C VAL A 578 -12.25 -10.72 5.13
N GLU A 579 -12.00 -10.17 6.31
CA GLU A 579 -12.60 -8.91 6.77
C GLU A 579 -11.56 -7.99 7.41
N LEU A 580 -11.59 -6.70 7.07
CA LEU A 580 -10.83 -5.65 7.74
C LEU A 580 -11.77 -4.53 8.18
N TYR A 581 -11.71 -4.15 9.46
CA TYR A 581 -12.47 -3.04 10.04
C TYR A 581 -11.57 -1.96 10.61
N ALA A 582 -11.91 -0.69 10.36
CA ALA A 582 -11.23 0.46 10.95
C ALA A 582 -12.21 1.63 11.26
N PRO A 583 -12.29 2.13 12.51
CA PRO A 583 -13.23 3.19 12.92
C PRO A 583 -12.82 4.57 12.38
N ALA A 584 -13.70 5.58 12.46
CA ALA A 584 -13.45 6.90 11.84
C ALA A 584 -12.30 7.69 12.46
N ASP A 585 -12.03 7.45 13.74
CA ASP A 585 -10.95 8.05 14.50
C ASP A 585 -9.60 7.35 14.28
N ALA A 586 -9.54 6.32 13.43
CA ALA A 586 -8.29 5.73 12.94
C ALA A 586 -7.74 6.54 11.74
N TYR A 587 -6.53 7.10 11.90
CA TYR A 587 -5.83 7.87 10.89
C TYR A 587 -4.56 7.14 10.45
N LEU A 588 -4.55 6.64 9.22
CA LEU A 588 -3.53 5.75 8.68
C LEU A 588 -2.61 6.52 7.75
N HIS A 589 -1.34 6.67 8.09
CA HIS A 589 -0.35 7.27 7.19
C HIS A 589 0.21 6.26 6.17
N TYR A 590 -0.55 5.23 5.83
CA TYR A 590 -0.21 4.22 4.84
C TYR A 590 -1.48 3.60 4.23
N GLY A 591 -1.31 2.86 3.13
CA GLY A 591 -2.35 2.12 2.42
C GLY A 591 -2.12 0.60 2.50
N PHE A 592 -2.97 -0.15 1.80
CA PHE A 592 -3.03 -1.61 1.86
C PHE A 592 -2.84 -2.26 0.50
N LEU A 593 -1.89 -3.20 0.43
CA LEU A 593 -1.89 -4.24 -0.60
C LEU A 593 -2.52 -5.50 -0.03
N VAL A 594 -3.58 -6.00 -0.67
CA VAL A 594 -4.09 -7.36 -0.47
C VAL A 594 -3.73 -8.19 -1.71
N LYS A 595 -3.01 -9.28 -1.50
CA LYS A 595 -2.55 -10.15 -2.57
C LYS A 595 -3.30 -11.48 -2.58
N ASP A 596 -3.81 -11.85 -3.75
CA ASP A 596 -4.38 -13.16 -4.09
C ASP A 596 -5.42 -13.67 -3.05
N PRO A 597 -6.46 -12.87 -2.70
CA PRO A 597 -7.43 -13.23 -1.67
C PRO A 597 -8.12 -14.55 -1.99
N THR A 598 -8.14 -15.46 -1.02
CA THR A 598 -8.62 -16.84 -1.19
C THR A 598 -10.14 -17.01 -1.04
N ALA A 599 -10.83 -15.95 -0.63
CA ALA A 599 -12.29 -15.86 -0.51
C ALA A 599 -12.77 -14.43 -0.78
N ASP A 600 -14.09 -14.20 -0.70
CA ASP A 600 -14.67 -12.85 -0.67
C ASP A 600 -14.04 -12.00 0.44
N LEU A 601 -13.77 -10.73 0.11
CA LEU A 601 -13.04 -9.78 0.94
C LEU A 601 -13.90 -8.57 1.27
N LYS A 602 -14.02 -8.21 2.56
CA LYS A 602 -14.76 -7.02 3.00
C LYS A 602 -13.88 -6.08 3.83
N ILE A 603 -13.64 -4.88 3.31
CA ILE A 603 -12.89 -3.83 3.99
C ILE A 603 -13.83 -2.65 4.23
N TRP A 604 -13.99 -2.25 5.49
CA TRP A 604 -15.03 -1.30 5.84
C TRP A 604 -14.82 -0.54 7.15
N GLY A 605 -15.57 0.54 7.29
CA GLY A 605 -15.56 1.40 8.46
C GLY A 605 -15.54 2.85 8.00
N ARG A 606 -14.76 3.70 8.67
CA ARG A 606 -14.73 5.15 8.39
C ARG A 606 -13.33 5.77 8.43
N ALA A 607 -12.31 4.93 8.59
CA ALA A 607 -10.92 5.35 8.74
C ALA A 607 -10.41 6.20 7.59
N ILE A 608 -9.38 6.97 7.90
CA ILE A 608 -8.73 7.93 7.03
C ILE A 608 -7.40 7.34 6.61
N TYR A 609 -7.07 7.32 5.33
CA TYR A 609 -5.75 6.89 4.87
C TYR A 609 -5.09 7.97 4.00
N SER A 610 -3.79 8.18 4.21
CA SER A 610 -3.06 9.37 3.76
C SER A 610 -1.64 9.06 3.31
N ASP A 611 -1.22 9.64 2.18
CA ASP A 611 0.17 9.61 1.72
C ASP A 611 1.01 10.85 2.08
N GLU A 612 0.50 11.74 2.94
CA GLU A 612 1.18 13.02 3.25
C GLU A 612 2.58 12.89 3.88
N MET A 613 2.94 11.68 4.32
CA MET A 613 4.28 11.34 4.81
C MET A 613 5.29 10.95 3.72
N PHE A 614 4.87 10.66 2.48
CA PHE A 614 5.74 10.16 1.39
C PHE A 614 6.13 11.22 0.36
N VAL A 615 7.15 10.90 -0.47
CA VAL A 615 7.62 11.75 -1.57
C VAL A 615 7.35 11.10 -2.92
N VAL A 616 6.88 11.94 -3.86
CA VAL A 616 6.54 11.55 -5.23
C VAL A 616 7.70 11.88 -6.17
N TYR A 617 8.41 10.85 -6.63
CA TYR A 617 9.53 11.03 -7.58
C TYR A 617 9.04 11.09 -9.05
N PRO A 618 9.62 11.96 -9.89
CA PRO A 618 9.64 11.75 -11.33
C PRO A 618 10.56 10.55 -11.64
N ASP A 619 10.12 9.64 -12.51
CA ASP A 619 10.98 8.53 -12.92
C ASP A 619 12.11 9.05 -13.84
N THR A 620 13.30 8.50 -13.67
CA THR A 620 14.49 8.83 -14.46
C THR A 620 15.31 7.61 -14.87
N ASP A 621 14.82 6.39 -14.61
CA ASP A 621 15.52 5.18 -15.00
C ASP A 621 15.19 4.82 -16.47
N ASP A 622 16.23 4.74 -17.31
CA ASP A 622 16.16 4.30 -18.70
C ASP A 622 15.64 2.84 -18.79
N TYR A 623 14.34 2.65 -18.96
CA TYR A 623 13.74 1.36 -19.32
C TYR A 623 13.29 1.32 -20.80
N LEU A 624 14.29 1.28 -21.68
CA LEU A 624 14.16 0.74 -23.03
C LEU A 624 14.59 -0.74 -23.02
N GLY A 625 13.65 -1.69 -22.98
CA GLY A 625 14.01 -3.10 -23.12
C GLY A 625 12.96 -4.13 -22.69
N SER A 626 12.01 -4.41 -23.58
CA SER A 626 11.36 -5.73 -23.76
C SER A 626 11.16 -6.65 -22.54
N ASP A 627 10.05 -6.50 -21.84
CA ASP A 627 9.21 -7.64 -21.41
C ASP A 627 7.75 -7.16 -21.18
N GLU A 628 6.77 -8.06 -21.17
CA GLU A 628 5.34 -7.75 -21.36
C GLU A 628 4.61 -7.16 -20.12
N SER A 629 5.32 -6.50 -19.20
CA SER A 629 4.77 -5.91 -17.97
C SER A 629 4.62 -4.38 -18.04
N ARG A 630 3.60 -3.89 -18.78
CA ARG A 630 3.26 -2.46 -18.86
C ARG A 630 2.59 -1.94 -17.56
N THR A 631 3.39 -1.54 -16.57
CA THR A 631 2.98 -0.53 -15.58
C THR A 631 4.06 0.56 -15.43
N PRO A 632 4.27 1.42 -16.45
CA PRO A 632 5.32 2.46 -16.43
C PRO A 632 4.95 3.71 -15.59
N TRP A 633 4.24 3.52 -14.47
CA TRP A 633 3.55 4.61 -13.76
C TRP A 633 3.87 4.66 -12.25
N ALA A 634 5.13 5.03 -11.98
CA ALA A 634 5.68 5.52 -10.71
C ALA A 634 5.93 4.54 -9.54
N ARG A 635 7.08 4.73 -8.90
CA ARG A 635 7.45 4.24 -7.56
C ARG A 635 7.43 5.40 -6.56
N THR A 636 6.85 5.21 -5.38
CA THR A 636 7.19 6.05 -4.21
C THR A 636 8.54 5.61 -3.64
N ARG A 637 9.35 6.51 -3.10
CA ARG A 637 10.49 6.12 -2.24
C ARG A 637 10.37 6.90 -0.94
N ALA A 638 10.83 6.31 0.15
CA ALA A 638 10.97 7.04 1.40
C ALA A 638 12.00 8.18 1.25
N ILE A 639 11.85 9.20 2.09
CA ILE A 639 12.78 10.34 2.17
C ILE A 639 14.17 9.83 2.58
N ALA A 640 15.24 10.35 1.97
CA ALA A 640 16.60 10.00 2.39
C ALA A 640 16.84 10.41 3.86
N ASN A 641 17.36 9.48 4.68
CA ASN A 641 17.43 9.58 6.15
C ASN A 641 16.06 9.58 6.86
N ASN A 642 15.04 8.95 6.27
CA ASN A 642 13.82 8.56 6.97
C ASN A 642 14.19 7.84 8.29
N PRO A 643 13.81 8.36 9.48
CA PRO A 643 14.13 7.73 10.76
C PRO A 643 13.39 6.40 10.99
N TRP A 644 12.46 6.03 10.11
CA TRP A 644 11.62 4.83 10.20
C TRP A 644 12.19 3.61 9.43
N GLY A 645 13.28 3.76 8.66
CA GLY A 645 14.02 2.63 8.07
C GLY A 645 13.27 1.81 7.00
N ILE A 646 12.35 2.45 6.26
CA ILE A 646 11.56 1.82 5.18
C ILE A 646 12.16 2.26 3.84
N ASP A 647 12.61 1.31 3.01
CA ASP A 647 13.30 1.60 1.74
C ASP A 647 12.45 1.31 0.48
N ASP A 648 11.43 0.46 0.58
CA ASP A 648 10.72 -0.09 -0.58
C ASP A 648 9.48 0.69 -1.06
N ALA A 649 9.21 0.55 -2.36
CA ALA A 649 8.26 1.35 -3.11
C ALA A 649 6.87 0.72 -3.20
N TRP A 650 5.83 1.54 -3.07
CA TRP A 650 4.46 1.09 -3.28
C TRP A 650 4.14 0.93 -4.76
N TRP A 651 3.20 0.03 -5.09
CA TRP A 651 2.39 0.19 -6.29
C TRP A 651 1.48 1.42 -6.12
N SER A 652 1.11 2.06 -7.23
CA SER A 652 0.70 3.47 -7.24
C SER A 652 -0.61 3.82 -6.50
N SER A 653 -1.38 2.83 -6.03
CA SER A 653 -2.68 2.99 -5.35
C SER A 653 -2.58 2.78 -3.84
N HIS A 654 -3.43 3.48 -3.09
CA HIS A 654 -3.56 3.31 -1.63
C HIS A 654 -4.29 2.03 -1.23
N PHE A 655 -5.13 1.50 -2.12
CA PHE A 655 -5.71 0.19 -1.98
C PHE A 655 -5.46 -0.61 -3.25
N HIS A 656 -4.76 -1.73 -3.13
CA HIS A 656 -4.51 -2.62 -4.25
C HIS A 656 -4.99 -4.03 -3.89
N VAL A 657 -5.86 -4.62 -4.72
CA VAL A 657 -6.23 -6.03 -4.59
C VAL A 657 -5.84 -6.76 -5.86
N ASN A 658 -4.73 -7.50 -5.79
CA ASN A 658 -4.33 -8.41 -6.85
C ASN A 658 -5.26 -9.64 -6.77
N GLY A 659 -6.38 -9.60 -7.50
CA GLY A 659 -7.54 -10.45 -7.25
C GLY A 659 -7.66 -11.64 -8.19
N ASN A 660 -8.10 -12.80 -7.66
CA ASN A 660 -8.80 -13.79 -8.47
C ASN A 660 -10.13 -13.16 -8.93
N PRO A 661 -10.45 -13.10 -10.24
CA PRO A 661 -11.68 -12.49 -10.73
C PRO A 661 -12.98 -13.13 -10.19
N GLU A 662 -12.92 -14.36 -9.68
CA GLU A 662 -14.09 -15.05 -9.10
C GLU A 662 -14.51 -14.52 -7.71
N ASN A 663 -13.60 -13.91 -6.94
CA ASN A 663 -13.85 -13.50 -5.54
C ASN A 663 -14.32 -12.05 -5.47
N LYS A 664 -15.38 -11.78 -4.70
CA LYS A 664 -15.93 -10.42 -4.58
C LYS A 664 -15.16 -9.61 -3.54
N VAL A 665 -14.83 -8.37 -3.90
CA VAL A 665 -14.32 -7.36 -2.97
C VAL A 665 -15.43 -6.38 -2.59
N VAL A 666 -15.53 -6.02 -1.31
CA VAL A 666 -16.39 -4.93 -0.81
C VAL A 666 -15.49 -3.91 -0.10
N PHE A 667 -15.53 -2.66 -0.53
CA PHE A 667 -14.83 -1.54 0.07
C PHE A 667 -15.86 -0.49 0.51
N ASP A 668 -16.04 -0.28 1.81
CA ASP A 668 -17.11 0.57 2.35
C ASP A 668 -16.58 1.63 3.34
N GLY A 669 -16.57 2.90 2.93
CA GLY A 669 -16.67 4.01 3.88
C GLY A 669 -15.45 4.83 4.23
N PHE A 670 -14.24 4.41 3.83
CA PHE A 670 -13.01 5.11 4.18
C PHE A 670 -12.89 6.49 3.50
N THR A 671 -11.94 7.31 3.94
CA THR A 671 -11.58 8.61 3.33
C THR A 671 -10.12 8.62 2.86
N ASN A 672 -9.87 8.96 1.59
CA ASN A 672 -8.55 9.07 0.97
C ASN A 672 -7.98 10.49 1.05
N ILE A 673 -6.70 10.61 1.40
CA ILE A 673 -5.87 11.80 1.19
C ILE A 673 -4.70 11.42 0.26
N GLY A 674 -4.94 11.45 -1.06
CA GLY A 674 -3.99 11.01 -2.10
C GLY A 674 -3.14 12.10 -2.78
N ALA A 675 -2.05 11.66 -3.43
CA ALA A 675 -1.11 12.50 -4.18
C ALA A 675 -0.76 12.03 -5.61
N ARG A 676 -1.27 10.91 -6.16
CA ARG A 676 -0.93 10.60 -7.57
C ARG A 676 -1.84 9.69 -8.38
N MET A 677 -2.33 8.59 -7.84
CA MET A 677 -3.16 7.62 -8.57
C MET A 677 -4.29 7.10 -7.68
N GLY A 678 -5.34 6.58 -8.32
CA GLY A 678 -6.64 6.40 -7.70
C GLY A 678 -6.71 5.52 -6.44
N THR A 679 -7.76 5.76 -5.66
CA THR A 679 -8.07 5.04 -4.41
C THR A 679 -7.84 3.54 -4.48
N ALA A 680 -8.45 2.84 -5.45
CA ALA A 680 -8.34 1.39 -5.57
C ALA A 680 -7.97 0.90 -6.97
N VAL A 681 -7.17 -0.16 -7.02
CA VAL A 681 -6.89 -0.96 -8.22
C VAL A 681 -7.19 -2.43 -7.92
N THR A 682 -8.05 -3.06 -8.73
CA THR A 682 -8.33 -4.50 -8.66
C THR A 682 -8.79 -5.05 -10.00
N SER A 683 -8.57 -6.36 -10.20
CA SER A 683 -9.02 -7.19 -11.32
C SER A 683 -10.28 -8.02 -11.03
N ALA A 684 -10.90 -7.83 -9.87
CA ALA A 684 -12.05 -8.61 -9.41
C ALA A 684 -13.37 -7.83 -9.43
N THR A 685 -14.49 -8.55 -9.33
CA THR A 685 -15.82 -7.96 -9.05
C THR A 685 -15.76 -7.17 -7.74
N VAL A 686 -16.13 -5.89 -7.76
CA VAL A 686 -15.99 -5.00 -6.60
C VAL A 686 -17.21 -4.10 -6.34
N ASP A 687 -17.64 -4.07 -5.09
CA ASP A 687 -18.57 -3.08 -4.54
C ASP A 687 -17.77 -1.98 -3.83
N ILE A 688 -17.91 -0.73 -4.27
CA ILE A 688 -17.28 0.46 -3.70
C ILE A 688 -18.37 1.37 -3.14
N LYS A 689 -18.40 1.56 -1.83
CA LYS A 689 -19.51 2.22 -1.13
C LYS A 689 -19.00 3.29 -0.18
N ASN A 690 -19.75 4.39 -0.07
CA ASN A 690 -19.57 5.41 0.96
C ASN A 690 -18.14 5.98 1.04
N HIS A 691 -17.31 5.83 0.00
CA HIS A 691 -15.90 6.23 0.00
C HIS A 691 -15.75 7.70 -0.36
N LYS A 692 -14.81 8.43 0.25
CA LYS A 692 -14.54 9.84 -0.07
C LYS A 692 -13.09 10.05 -0.49
N ASP A 693 -12.86 10.77 -1.57
CA ASP A 693 -11.55 11.34 -1.91
C ASP A 693 -11.49 12.85 -1.65
N VAL A 694 -10.55 13.26 -0.81
CA VAL A 694 -10.25 14.66 -0.46
C VAL A 694 -8.80 15.04 -0.79
N GLY A 695 -8.06 14.17 -1.49
CA GLY A 695 -6.69 14.41 -1.95
C GLY A 695 -6.58 15.45 -3.08
N TYR A 696 -5.37 15.66 -3.60
CA TYR A 696 -5.08 16.62 -4.69
C TYR A 696 -4.43 15.97 -5.92
N GLY A 697 -4.47 14.64 -6.03
CA GLY A 697 -3.79 13.93 -7.12
C GLY A 697 -4.28 12.52 -7.34
N GLY A 698 -4.60 12.20 -8.60
CA GLY A 698 -4.92 10.85 -9.06
C GLY A 698 -6.40 10.53 -9.11
N GLY A 699 -6.91 10.33 -10.32
CA GLY A 699 -8.32 10.03 -10.57
C GLY A 699 -8.70 8.68 -9.98
N THR A 700 -9.88 8.60 -9.39
CA THR A 700 -10.36 7.43 -8.68
C THR A 700 -10.62 6.24 -9.63
N TYR A 701 -10.23 5.04 -9.19
CA TYR A 701 -10.56 3.75 -9.78
C TYR A 701 -10.12 3.50 -11.23
N GLN A 702 -8.82 3.21 -11.39
CA GLN A 702 -8.30 2.43 -12.51
C GLN A 702 -8.37 0.93 -12.19
N SER A 703 -9.57 0.40 -11.93
CA SER A 703 -9.80 -1.04 -11.71
C SER A 703 -9.61 -1.80 -13.03
N GLY A 704 -8.43 -2.38 -13.27
CA GLY A 704 -8.14 -3.08 -14.52
C GLY A 704 -9.05 -4.28 -14.77
N ASN A 705 -9.62 -4.41 -15.97
CA ASN A 705 -10.26 -5.61 -16.56
C ASN A 705 -11.34 -6.38 -15.73
N GLY A 706 -11.76 -5.92 -14.56
CA GLY A 706 -12.70 -6.64 -13.71
C GLY A 706 -14.15 -6.58 -14.23
N GLU A 707 -14.85 -7.70 -14.23
CA GLU A 707 -16.28 -7.74 -14.57
C GLU A 707 -17.14 -7.36 -13.35
N ASN A 708 -18.26 -6.65 -13.59
CA ASN A 708 -19.27 -6.26 -12.59
C ASN A 708 -18.76 -5.37 -11.44
N VAL A 709 -18.75 -4.05 -11.67
CA VAL A 709 -18.38 -3.05 -10.63
C VAL A 709 -19.59 -2.24 -10.14
N TYR A 710 -19.74 -2.06 -8.83
CA TYR A 710 -20.84 -1.28 -8.24
C TYR A 710 -20.35 -0.13 -7.36
N TYR A 711 -20.83 1.09 -7.62
CA TYR A 711 -20.49 2.31 -6.88
C TYR A 711 -21.73 2.93 -6.19
N LEU A 712 -21.74 3.02 -4.87
CA LEU A 712 -22.86 3.62 -4.12
C LEU A 712 -22.39 4.71 -3.15
N GLY A 713 -22.84 5.95 -3.31
CA GLY A 713 -22.62 6.99 -2.31
C GLY A 713 -21.16 7.41 -2.14
N ASN A 714 -20.35 7.42 -3.21
CA ASN A 714 -18.93 7.81 -3.13
C ASN A 714 -18.71 9.27 -3.56
N MET A 715 -17.71 9.95 -2.98
CA MET A 715 -17.16 11.22 -3.48
C MET A 715 -15.78 10.99 -4.10
N MET A 716 -15.56 11.54 -5.29
CA MET A 716 -14.40 11.28 -6.15
C MET A 716 -13.77 12.59 -6.64
N SER A 717 -12.43 12.64 -6.77
CA SER A 717 -11.71 13.90 -7.02
C SER A 717 -10.36 13.82 -7.76
N ASN A 718 -10.30 14.48 -8.92
CA ASN A 718 -9.15 14.99 -9.68
C ASN A 718 -8.31 13.97 -10.48
N ASP A 719 -8.04 14.28 -11.76
CA ASP A 719 -7.68 13.38 -12.88
C ASP A 719 -8.89 12.65 -13.48
N ASP A 720 -8.76 11.49 -14.15
CA ASP A 720 -9.90 10.72 -14.65
C ASP A 720 -10.73 10.17 -13.45
N ASP A 721 -11.77 10.86 -12.97
CA ASP A 721 -12.52 10.48 -11.74
C ASP A 721 -13.20 9.10 -11.86
N VAL A 722 -13.55 8.70 -13.08
CA VAL A 722 -14.06 7.38 -13.46
C VAL A 722 -13.51 7.00 -14.84
N THR A 723 -12.80 5.87 -14.92
CA THR A 723 -12.25 5.34 -16.17
C THR A 723 -13.06 4.13 -16.66
N TYR A 724 -13.56 4.17 -17.90
CA TYR A 724 -14.56 3.21 -18.39
C TYR A 724 -13.94 2.00 -19.10
N ILE A 725 -13.40 1.06 -18.32
CA ILE A 725 -12.74 -0.18 -18.81
C ILE A 725 -13.49 -1.47 -18.42
N HIS A 726 -14.80 -1.38 -18.14
CA HIS A 726 -15.61 -2.49 -17.61
C HIS A 726 -16.82 -2.80 -18.51
N GLU A 727 -17.05 -4.08 -18.82
CA GLU A 727 -18.26 -4.55 -19.52
C GLU A 727 -19.54 -4.11 -18.80
N THR A 728 -19.57 -4.31 -17.48
CA THR A 728 -20.74 -4.04 -16.62
C THR A 728 -20.33 -3.23 -15.38
N TYR A 729 -20.92 -2.04 -15.24
CA TYR A 729 -20.83 -1.25 -14.01
C TYR A 729 -22.17 -0.58 -13.69
N LYS A 730 -22.43 -0.32 -12.40
CA LYS A 730 -23.56 0.50 -11.95
C LYS A 730 -23.10 1.52 -10.91
N MET A 731 -23.58 2.75 -11.00
CA MET A 731 -23.29 3.82 -10.04
C MET A 731 -24.57 4.50 -9.57
N GLU A 732 -24.72 4.73 -8.27
CA GLU A 732 -25.87 5.37 -7.63
C GLU A 732 -25.43 6.37 -6.55
N HIS A 733 -26.00 7.58 -6.55
CA HIS A 733 -25.79 8.59 -5.50
C HIS A 733 -24.33 9.06 -5.30
N ASN A 734 -23.52 9.06 -6.35
CA ASN A 734 -22.10 9.45 -6.26
C ASN A 734 -21.92 10.97 -6.52
N THR A 735 -20.75 11.48 -6.15
CA THR A 735 -20.36 12.89 -6.31
C THR A 735 -18.97 12.98 -6.95
N THR A 736 -18.79 13.81 -7.97
CA THR A 736 -17.49 14.08 -8.61
C THR A 736 -17.11 15.55 -8.49
N PHE A 737 -15.87 15.83 -8.10
CA PHE A 737 -15.31 17.17 -7.98
C PHE A 737 -13.88 17.20 -8.51
N ASN A 738 -13.64 17.82 -9.65
CA ASN A 738 -12.36 17.70 -10.33
C ASN A 738 -11.53 19.00 -10.24
N GLU A 739 -10.25 18.93 -9.87
CA GLU A 739 -9.51 20.15 -9.51
C GLU A 739 -8.59 20.74 -10.59
N HIS A 740 -8.08 19.94 -11.53
CA HIS A 740 -7.03 20.45 -12.40
C HIS A 740 -6.93 19.76 -13.75
N ASN A 741 -6.80 18.43 -13.71
CA ASN A 741 -6.56 17.58 -14.87
C ASN A 741 -7.67 16.53 -14.94
N GLY A 742 -7.88 15.96 -16.12
CA GLY A 742 -8.82 14.87 -16.32
C GLY A 742 -10.30 15.27 -16.35
N PRO A 743 -11.14 14.42 -16.94
CA PRO A 743 -12.58 14.48 -16.87
C PRO A 743 -13.13 13.76 -15.65
N SER A 744 -14.42 13.97 -15.35
CA SER A 744 -15.10 13.13 -14.36
C SER A 744 -15.49 11.76 -14.90
N PHE A 745 -15.64 11.66 -16.23
CA PHE A 745 -15.95 10.41 -16.91
C PHE A 745 -15.10 10.28 -18.19
N GLN A 746 -14.21 9.29 -18.20
CA GLN A 746 -13.24 9.03 -19.27
C GLN A 746 -13.58 7.78 -20.10
N PHE A 747 -13.96 7.98 -21.36
CA PHE A 747 -14.27 6.92 -22.32
C PHE A 747 -13.10 6.56 -23.27
N GLY A 748 -11.94 7.21 -23.11
CA GLY A 748 -10.82 7.16 -24.06
C GLY A 748 -9.68 6.19 -23.75
N TRP A 749 -8.45 6.69 -23.87
CA TRP A 749 -7.16 6.03 -23.61
C TRP A 749 -6.83 4.68 -24.29
N GLY A 750 -7.72 4.14 -25.13
CA GLY A 750 -7.42 2.99 -26.00
C GLY A 750 -7.38 1.62 -25.30
N VAL A 751 -7.90 1.54 -24.06
CA VAL A 751 -7.91 0.32 -23.24
C VAL A 751 -9.20 -0.52 -23.42
N ASN A 752 -10.14 -0.04 -24.24
CA ASN A 752 -11.51 -0.56 -24.30
C ASN A 752 -11.66 -1.65 -25.37
N THR A 753 -11.27 -2.87 -25.02
CA THR A 753 -11.44 -4.09 -25.85
C THR A 753 -12.73 -4.87 -25.51
N GLN A 754 -13.69 -4.22 -24.87
CA GLN A 754 -14.91 -4.81 -24.30
C GLN A 754 -16.11 -3.86 -24.45
N ALA A 755 -17.30 -4.42 -24.69
CA ALA A 755 -18.53 -3.65 -24.89
C ALA A 755 -19.07 -3.10 -23.56
N ALA A 756 -18.88 -1.79 -23.32
CA ALA A 756 -19.25 -1.17 -22.05
C ALA A 756 -20.74 -0.77 -22.00
N GLY A 757 -21.53 -1.42 -21.14
CA GLY A 757 -22.99 -1.25 -21.02
C GLY A 757 -23.48 -0.68 -19.69
N GLY A 758 -22.61 -0.08 -18.88
CA GLY A 758 -22.94 0.35 -17.53
C GLY A 758 -23.81 1.60 -17.40
N LYS A 759 -24.20 1.88 -16.15
CA LYS A 759 -25.32 2.77 -15.80
C LYS A 759 -24.99 3.65 -14.60
N ILE A 760 -25.32 4.94 -14.65
CA ILE A 760 -25.12 5.91 -13.56
C ILE A 760 -26.44 6.62 -13.27
N TYR A 761 -26.79 6.72 -12.00
CA TYR A 761 -28.03 7.30 -11.50
C TYR A 761 -27.77 8.27 -10.34
N HIS A 762 -28.55 9.34 -10.27
CA HIS A 762 -28.61 10.25 -9.11
C HIS A 762 -27.24 10.89 -8.77
N HIS A 763 -26.53 11.42 -9.76
CA HIS A 763 -25.12 11.83 -9.62
C HIS A 763 -24.94 13.34 -9.49
N THR A 764 -24.13 13.78 -8.53
CA THR A 764 -23.82 15.20 -8.32
C THR A 764 -22.46 15.57 -8.90
N VAL A 765 -22.40 16.60 -9.74
CA VAL A 765 -21.16 17.15 -10.28
C VAL A 765 -20.89 18.50 -9.63
N LEU A 766 -19.78 18.63 -8.91
CA LEU A 766 -19.34 19.88 -8.28
C LEU A 766 -18.30 20.59 -9.16
N SER A 767 -18.48 21.89 -9.37
CA SER A 767 -17.69 22.73 -10.28
C SER A 767 -16.17 22.55 -10.20
N SER A 768 -15.54 22.29 -11.33
CA SER A 768 -14.11 22.07 -11.41
C SER A 768 -13.25 23.32 -11.30
N ASN A 769 -12.01 23.12 -10.83
CA ASN A 769 -10.94 24.12 -10.88
C ASN A 769 -10.04 23.93 -12.12
N ARG A 770 -10.58 23.45 -13.26
CA ARG A 770 -9.82 23.15 -14.51
C ARG A 770 -9.28 24.41 -15.20
N ARG A 771 -8.19 24.30 -15.97
CA ARG A 771 -7.63 25.46 -16.73
C ARG A 771 -8.39 25.63 -18.05
N ASP A 772 -8.60 26.89 -18.44
CA ASP A 772 -8.97 27.24 -19.81
C ASP A 772 -7.78 27.01 -20.75
N GLU A 773 -7.48 25.73 -21.00
CA GLU A 773 -6.64 25.33 -22.12
C GLU A 773 -7.56 25.18 -23.35
N THR A 774 -7.65 26.26 -24.12
CA THR A 774 -8.49 26.46 -25.32
C THR A 774 -8.18 25.51 -26.51
N GLY A 775 -7.61 24.33 -26.27
CA GLY A 775 -7.20 23.35 -27.28
C GLY A 775 -8.17 22.18 -27.39
N TYR A 776 -8.59 21.86 -28.61
CA TYR A 776 -9.33 20.64 -28.95
C TYR A 776 -8.58 19.37 -28.49
N GLY A 777 -9.31 18.32 -28.07
CA GLY A 777 -8.75 17.00 -27.77
C GLY A 777 -7.94 16.88 -26.46
N LYS A 778 -8.13 17.82 -25.53
CA LYS A 778 -7.51 17.81 -24.20
C LYS A 778 -8.28 16.91 -23.22
N ASN A 779 -7.59 16.43 -22.17
CA ASN A 779 -8.19 15.56 -21.16
C ASN A 779 -9.00 16.34 -20.11
N HIS A 780 -9.99 17.12 -20.53
CA HIS A 780 -10.76 18.01 -19.66
C HIS A 780 -12.26 17.93 -19.98
N GLY A 781 -13.10 18.21 -18.99
CA GLY A 781 -14.56 18.32 -19.11
C GLY A 781 -15.28 17.39 -18.15
N VAL A 782 -16.61 17.36 -18.08
CA VAL A 782 -17.28 16.34 -17.24
C VAL A 782 -17.23 14.97 -17.93
N PHE A 783 -17.62 14.90 -19.19
CA PHE A 783 -17.57 13.71 -20.04
C PHE A 783 -16.54 13.89 -21.16
N ASN A 784 -15.62 12.93 -21.32
CA ASN A 784 -14.53 13.02 -22.29
C ASN A 784 -14.21 11.63 -22.88
N SER A 785 -13.58 11.60 -24.06
CA SER A 785 -13.21 10.35 -24.75
C SER A 785 -11.81 10.39 -25.38
N ARG A 786 -10.87 11.13 -24.78
CA ARG A 786 -9.53 11.39 -25.33
C ARG A 786 -8.77 10.09 -25.60
N LEU A 787 -8.40 9.86 -26.85
CA LEU A 787 -7.67 8.67 -27.25
C LEU A 787 -6.13 8.76 -27.09
N GLN A 788 -5.56 7.58 -26.84
CA GLN A 788 -4.14 7.26 -26.94
C GLN A 788 -4.06 5.87 -27.58
N LEU A 789 -3.29 5.77 -28.66
CA LEU A 789 -2.79 4.56 -29.35
C LEU A 789 -3.46 3.22 -28.95
N GLY A 790 -4.45 2.76 -29.72
CA GLY A 790 -5.13 1.48 -29.50
C GLY A 790 -6.32 1.23 -30.43
N ASN A 791 -6.60 -0.05 -30.70
CA ASN A 791 -7.70 -0.49 -31.57
C ASN A 791 -9.06 -0.39 -30.84
N LEU A 792 -9.85 0.64 -31.14
CA LEU A 792 -11.29 0.64 -30.85
C LEU A 792 -12.03 -0.18 -31.91
N GLU A 793 -12.14 -1.49 -31.70
CA GLU A 793 -12.96 -2.40 -32.53
C GLU A 793 -14.36 -2.67 -31.91
N GLN A 794 -14.81 -1.91 -30.89
CA GLN A 794 -16.02 -2.23 -30.12
C GLN A 794 -16.81 -1.01 -29.59
N HIS A 795 -18.06 -1.26 -29.15
CA HIS A 795 -19.03 -0.25 -28.70
C HIS A 795 -18.79 0.22 -27.26
N ILE A 796 -18.85 1.54 -27.05
CA ILE A 796 -18.75 2.16 -25.72
C ILE A 796 -20.06 2.89 -25.38
N GLY A 797 -21.07 2.14 -24.96
CA GLY A 797 -22.36 2.67 -24.50
C GLY A 797 -22.29 3.42 -23.17
N GLY A 798 -23.45 3.71 -22.59
CA GLY A 798 -23.57 4.15 -21.20
C GLY A 798 -24.86 4.91 -20.91
N HIS A 799 -25.55 4.57 -19.82
CA HIS A 799 -26.79 5.26 -19.41
C HIS A 799 -26.51 6.18 -18.23
N PHE A 800 -26.78 7.47 -18.36
CA PHE A 800 -26.56 8.51 -17.35
C PHE A 800 -27.91 9.19 -17.07
N GLU A 801 -28.44 9.06 -15.86
CA GLU A 801 -29.78 9.55 -15.49
C GLU A 801 -29.79 10.26 -14.13
N ASP A 802 -30.56 11.35 -14.02
CA ASP A 802 -30.66 12.22 -12.83
C ASP A 802 -29.29 12.77 -12.39
N PHE A 803 -28.80 13.76 -13.13
CA PHE A 803 -27.53 14.45 -12.82
C PHE A 803 -27.76 15.91 -12.46
N ASP A 804 -27.10 16.36 -11.40
CA ASP A 804 -27.21 17.72 -10.87
C ASP A 804 -25.83 18.38 -10.84
N PHE A 805 -25.63 19.43 -11.66
CA PHE A 805 -24.33 20.08 -11.87
C PHE A 805 -24.32 21.44 -11.18
N TRP A 806 -23.45 21.60 -10.18
CA TRP A 806 -23.37 22.79 -9.34
C TRP A 806 -22.14 23.63 -9.59
N GLY A 807 -22.35 24.90 -9.91
CA GLY A 807 -21.31 25.86 -10.24
C GLY A 807 -20.76 25.69 -11.66
N LYS A 808 -19.87 26.60 -12.06
CA LYS A 808 -19.47 26.76 -13.45
C LYS A 808 -18.33 25.84 -13.90
N GLU A 809 -18.61 25.00 -14.89
CA GLU A 809 -17.63 24.12 -15.54
C GLU A 809 -16.90 24.78 -16.72
N VAL A 810 -15.69 24.30 -17.04
CA VAL A 810 -14.98 24.75 -18.26
C VAL A 810 -15.69 24.24 -19.51
N ILE A 811 -16.09 22.97 -19.52
CA ILE A 811 -16.80 22.29 -20.60
C ILE A 811 -17.47 21.04 -20.02
N LEU A 812 -18.70 20.72 -20.42
CA LEU A 812 -19.41 19.53 -19.89
C LEU A 812 -19.12 18.31 -20.75
N PHE A 813 -19.36 18.42 -22.06
CA PHE A 813 -19.12 17.33 -23.01
C PHE A 813 -17.93 17.69 -23.90
N ASN A 814 -16.87 16.88 -23.85
CA ASN A 814 -15.67 17.01 -24.68
C ASN A 814 -15.38 15.66 -25.35
N LEU A 815 -16.34 15.25 -26.18
CA LEU A 815 -16.36 13.94 -26.84
C LEU A 815 -15.63 14.06 -28.18
N GLN A 816 -14.43 13.50 -28.24
CA GLN A 816 -13.64 13.42 -29.47
C GLN A 816 -13.12 12.00 -29.68
N ILE A 817 -13.22 11.51 -30.91
CA ILE A 817 -12.66 10.22 -31.32
C ILE A 817 -11.62 10.42 -32.43
N TRP A 818 -10.49 9.72 -32.32
CA TRP A 818 -9.38 9.67 -33.28
C TRP A 818 -9.25 8.22 -33.80
N GLN A 819 -8.57 8.04 -34.93
CA GLN A 819 -8.17 6.72 -35.39
C GLN A 819 -6.65 6.60 -35.38
N ASP A 820 -6.14 5.42 -35.01
CA ASP A 820 -4.69 5.17 -34.92
C ASP A 820 -4.10 4.82 -36.30
N ARG A 821 -2.80 5.09 -36.46
CA ARG A 821 -2.00 4.87 -37.67
C ARG A 821 -1.32 3.49 -37.73
N GLN A 822 -1.58 2.60 -36.76
CA GLN A 822 -0.73 1.42 -36.55
C GLN A 822 -1.02 0.20 -37.41
N ASP A 823 -2.17 0.12 -38.10
CA ASP A 823 -2.44 -0.95 -39.07
C ASP A 823 -2.80 -0.41 -40.46
N GLU A 824 -1.78 -0.07 -41.24
CA GLU A 824 -1.90 0.32 -42.65
C GLU A 824 -2.48 -0.79 -43.56
N THR A 825 -2.75 -2.00 -43.04
CA THR A 825 -3.24 -3.14 -43.83
C THR A 825 -4.75 -3.36 -43.75
N ASN A 826 -5.46 -2.75 -42.80
CA ASN A 826 -6.90 -2.90 -42.64
C ASN A 826 -7.68 -1.64 -43.08
N THR A 827 -8.04 -1.59 -44.36
CA THR A 827 -8.73 -0.44 -45.00
C THR A 827 -10.21 -0.29 -44.62
N ASN A 828 -10.73 -1.12 -43.70
CA ASN A 828 -12.15 -1.14 -43.34
C ASN A 828 -12.41 -0.83 -41.85
N GLN A 829 -11.36 -0.58 -41.05
CA GLN A 829 -11.54 -0.23 -39.63
C GLN A 829 -12.19 1.15 -39.47
N THR A 830 -13.17 1.22 -38.58
CA THR A 830 -13.94 2.42 -38.24
C THR A 830 -14.10 2.46 -36.73
N SER A 831 -13.59 3.50 -36.07
CA SER A 831 -13.78 3.67 -34.62
C SER A 831 -15.13 4.33 -34.33
N LEU A 832 -15.90 3.81 -33.37
CA LEU A 832 -17.25 4.29 -33.04
C LEU A 832 -17.41 4.61 -31.55
N LEU A 833 -17.85 5.83 -31.23
CA LEU A 833 -18.38 6.19 -29.91
C LEU A 833 -19.91 6.31 -30.02
N SER A 834 -20.65 5.45 -29.32
CA SER A 834 -22.11 5.41 -29.48
C SER A 834 -22.90 4.93 -28.25
N ASP A 835 -24.24 5.02 -28.36
CA ASP A 835 -25.22 4.43 -27.44
C ASP A 835 -25.12 4.98 -26.01
N LYS A 836 -24.97 6.30 -25.92
CA LYS A 836 -24.99 7.02 -24.66
C LYS A 836 -26.32 7.72 -24.45
N VAL A 837 -26.76 7.76 -23.20
CA VAL A 837 -27.98 8.43 -22.77
C VAL A 837 -27.62 9.42 -21.68
N PHE A 838 -27.97 10.69 -21.87
CA PHE A 838 -27.87 11.74 -20.87
C PHE A 838 -29.31 12.18 -20.57
N LYS A 839 -29.87 11.74 -19.45
CA LYS A 839 -31.29 11.88 -19.11
C LYS A 839 -31.49 12.62 -17.78
N ASP A 840 -32.44 13.54 -17.71
CA ASP A 840 -32.78 14.31 -16.51
C ASP A 840 -31.53 15.00 -15.93
N PHE A 841 -30.91 15.90 -16.71
CA PHE A 841 -29.74 16.66 -16.27
C PHE A 841 -30.18 18.08 -15.90
N GLU A 842 -29.83 18.58 -14.71
CA GLU A 842 -29.97 20.00 -14.36
C GLU A 842 -28.60 20.66 -14.26
N ILE A 843 -28.34 21.59 -15.17
CA ILE A 843 -27.05 22.29 -15.28
C ILE A 843 -27.27 23.72 -14.81
N ASN A 844 -26.92 23.98 -13.55
CA ASN A 844 -27.30 25.22 -12.86
C ASN A 844 -26.56 26.48 -13.38
N GLU A 845 -25.43 26.34 -14.08
CA GLU A 845 -24.67 27.44 -14.71
C GLU A 845 -24.10 27.03 -16.08
N LEU A 846 -24.12 27.95 -17.06
CA LEU A 846 -23.53 27.69 -18.39
C LEU A 846 -22.00 27.51 -18.36
N PRO A 847 -21.43 26.53 -19.08
CA PRO A 847 -19.98 26.33 -19.12
C PRO A 847 -19.23 27.49 -19.79
N TYR A 848 -17.95 27.67 -19.46
CA TYR A 848 -17.09 28.72 -20.05
C TYR A 848 -16.87 28.53 -21.56
N LEU A 849 -16.76 27.28 -22.02
CA LEU A 849 -16.57 26.92 -23.43
C LEU A 849 -17.79 26.16 -23.97
N GLN A 850 -17.99 26.25 -25.29
CA GLN A 850 -18.91 25.37 -25.99
C GLN A 850 -18.52 23.91 -25.78
N ASN A 851 -19.52 23.07 -25.55
CA ASN A 851 -19.41 21.62 -25.56
C ASN A 851 -18.92 21.14 -26.94
N GLN A 852 -18.12 20.09 -26.99
CA GLN A 852 -17.46 19.61 -28.21
C GLN A 852 -17.81 18.16 -28.47
N ILE A 853 -18.27 17.88 -29.68
CA ILE A 853 -18.60 16.52 -30.15
C ILE A 853 -18.00 16.38 -31.56
N LYS A 854 -16.84 15.74 -31.70
CA LYS A 854 -16.03 15.79 -32.94
C LYS A 854 -15.42 14.44 -33.31
N GLY A 855 -15.70 13.97 -34.53
CA GLY A 855 -14.94 12.88 -35.17
C GLY A 855 -13.72 13.41 -35.92
N THR A 856 -12.87 12.51 -36.42
CA THR A 856 -11.74 12.89 -37.30
C THR A 856 -11.49 11.84 -38.38
N GLU A 857 -11.13 12.30 -39.57
CA GLU A 857 -10.55 11.49 -40.64
C GLU A 857 -9.02 11.52 -40.57
N ASP A 858 -8.36 10.36 -40.73
CA ASP A 858 -6.93 10.30 -41.03
C ASP A 858 -6.73 10.46 -42.55
N THR A 859 -6.25 11.65 -42.93
CA THR A 859 -5.98 12.05 -44.33
C THR A 859 -5.00 11.14 -45.09
N ASN A 860 -4.28 10.23 -44.42
CA ASN A 860 -3.36 9.30 -45.07
C ASN A 860 -4.04 7.99 -45.49
N THR A 861 -5.04 7.55 -44.73
CA THR A 861 -5.73 6.26 -44.88
C THR A 861 -7.16 6.41 -45.40
N GLY A 862 -7.77 7.58 -45.24
CA GLY A 862 -9.20 7.83 -45.51
C GLY A 862 -10.12 7.24 -44.43
N ASN A 863 -9.54 6.75 -43.34
CA ASN A 863 -10.25 6.12 -42.24
C ASN A 863 -10.86 7.18 -41.30
N VAL A 864 -12.06 6.91 -40.77
CA VAL A 864 -12.87 7.90 -40.02
C VAL A 864 -13.30 7.37 -38.66
N GLY A 865 -13.08 8.17 -37.62
CA GLY A 865 -13.71 8.00 -36.31
C GLY A 865 -15.07 8.69 -36.23
N TYR A 866 -16.12 7.94 -35.90
CA TYR A 866 -17.50 8.40 -35.83
C TYR A 866 -18.05 8.49 -34.40
N ILE A 867 -18.95 9.44 -34.17
CA ILE A 867 -19.76 9.56 -32.95
C ILE A 867 -21.25 9.47 -33.34
N ARG A 868 -22.03 8.60 -32.70
CA ARG A 868 -23.45 8.29 -33.05
C ARG A 868 -24.30 8.02 -31.81
N PHE A 869 -25.63 7.92 -31.97
CA PHE A 869 -26.57 7.42 -30.96
C PHE A 869 -26.35 8.02 -29.55
N LEU A 870 -26.24 9.35 -29.49
CA LEU A 870 -26.17 10.10 -28.24
C LEU A 870 -27.55 10.70 -27.95
N HIS A 871 -28.14 10.36 -26.82
CA HIS A 871 -29.52 10.74 -26.47
C HIS A 871 -29.46 11.80 -25.37
N PHE A 872 -30.21 12.89 -25.51
CA PHE A 872 -30.24 14.00 -24.54
C PHE A 872 -31.70 14.23 -24.13
N ASP A 873 -32.15 13.49 -23.11
CA ASP A 873 -33.52 13.51 -22.62
C ASP A 873 -33.61 14.47 -21.41
N ASN A 874 -34.50 15.47 -21.47
CA ASN A 874 -34.71 16.42 -20.36
C ASN A 874 -33.40 17.02 -19.79
N VAL A 875 -32.51 17.47 -20.68
CA VAL A 875 -31.26 18.13 -20.30
C VAL A 875 -31.49 19.64 -20.23
N ASN A 876 -31.48 20.18 -19.01
CA ASN A 876 -31.77 21.58 -18.70
C ASN A 876 -30.47 22.34 -18.43
N PHE A 877 -30.36 23.53 -19.03
CA PHE A 877 -29.30 24.51 -18.75
C PHE A 877 -29.96 25.76 -18.19
N GLU A 878 -29.62 26.14 -16.96
CA GLU A 878 -30.21 27.27 -16.21
C GLU A 878 -31.76 27.19 -16.16
N GLY A 879 -32.30 26.00 -15.86
CA GLY A 879 -33.74 25.74 -15.84
C GLY A 879 -34.44 25.80 -17.21
N GLN A 880 -33.70 25.80 -18.32
CA GLN A 880 -34.23 25.74 -19.69
C GLN A 880 -33.78 24.48 -20.41
N ALA A 881 -34.75 23.64 -20.79
CA ALA A 881 -34.52 22.43 -21.58
C ALA A 881 -33.80 22.74 -22.91
N LEU A 882 -32.81 21.94 -23.24
CA LEU A 882 -32.08 21.97 -24.50
C LEU A 882 -32.97 21.43 -25.63
N ALA A 883 -33.41 22.29 -26.53
CA ALA A 883 -34.31 21.91 -27.63
C ALA A 883 -33.58 21.28 -28.83
N SER A 884 -32.32 21.64 -29.06
CA SER A 884 -31.42 21.06 -30.06
C SER A 884 -29.95 21.42 -29.76
N LEU A 885 -28.97 20.86 -30.46
CA LEU A 885 -27.57 21.33 -30.34
C LEU A 885 -27.34 22.77 -30.81
N ASP A 886 -28.15 23.23 -31.77
CA ASP A 886 -28.09 24.60 -32.26
C ASP A 886 -28.73 25.59 -31.27
N ASP A 887 -29.50 25.09 -30.28
CA ASP A 887 -30.06 25.92 -29.21
C ASP A 887 -28.96 26.62 -28.42
N ARG A 888 -29.16 27.92 -28.19
CA ARG A 888 -28.28 28.84 -27.45
C ARG A 888 -26.80 28.81 -27.87
N ASN A 889 -26.44 28.19 -29.00
CA ASN A 889 -25.05 28.03 -29.47
C ASN A 889 -24.15 27.35 -28.41
N LEU A 890 -24.67 26.34 -27.70
CA LEU A 890 -23.97 25.66 -26.59
C LEU A 890 -22.96 24.59 -27.03
N PHE A 891 -22.99 24.15 -28.29
CA PHE A 891 -22.18 23.05 -28.81
C PHE A 891 -21.42 23.40 -30.10
N SER A 892 -20.32 22.68 -30.33
CA SER A 892 -19.47 22.74 -31.52
C SER A 892 -19.19 21.31 -32.02
N TYR A 893 -19.70 20.99 -33.20
CA TYR A 893 -19.55 19.69 -33.85
C TYR A 893 -19.00 19.84 -35.28
N ASN A 894 -18.59 18.73 -35.91
CA ASN A 894 -18.08 18.67 -37.29
C ASN A 894 -18.74 17.53 -38.07
N GLU A 895 -18.48 17.42 -39.37
CA GLU A 895 -19.13 16.36 -40.18
C GLU A 895 -18.81 14.95 -39.70
N TYR A 896 -17.58 14.60 -39.29
CA TYR A 896 -17.29 13.21 -38.84
C TYR A 896 -17.91 12.85 -37.48
N ALA A 897 -18.14 13.83 -36.60
CA ALA A 897 -19.26 13.75 -35.67
C ALA A 897 -20.54 13.97 -36.46
N LEU A 898 -20.85 13.00 -37.33
CA LEU A 898 -22.05 12.95 -38.15
C LEU A 898 -23.17 12.78 -37.13
N VAL A 899 -23.70 13.92 -36.71
CA VAL A 899 -24.52 14.21 -35.54
C VAL A 899 -25.98 13.77 -35.79
N HIS A 900 -26.09 12.60 -36.42
CA HIS A 900 -27.26 12.17 -37.18
C HIS A 900 -28.43 11.73 -36.30
N THR A 901 -28.17 11.64 -35.01
CA THR A 901 -29.06 11.13 -33.98
C THR A 901 -28.69 11.78 -32.66
N PHE A 902 -29.08 13.05 -32.48
CA PHE A 902 -29.44 13.52 -31.15
C PHE A 902 -30.95 13.54 -31.06
N THR A 903 -31.48 12.53 -30.40
CA THR A 903 -32.87 12.52 -29.99
C THR A 903 -32.95 13.35 -28.70
N PHE A 904 -33.43 14.59 -28.84
CA PHE A 904 -33.69 15.54 -27.73
C PHE A 904 -35.05 15.32 -27.06
N PHE A 905 -35.75 14.25 -27.42
CA PHE A 905 -37.06 13.94 -26.88
C PHE A 905 -36.94 13.02 -25.68
N SER A 906 -37.70 13.33 -24.64
CA SER A 906 -38.19 12.30 -23.73
C SER A 906 -39.02 11.32 -24.53
N LEU A 907 -38.71 10.02 -24.44
CA LEU A 907 -39.62 9.01 -24.99
C LEU A 907 -40.98 9.18 -24.31
N PRO A 908 -42.06 9.46 -25.06
CA PRO A 908 -43.37 9.62 -24.45
C PRO A 908 -43.86 8.26 -23.94
N PRO A 909 -44.86 8.24 -23.04
CA PRO A 909 -45.37 6.99 -22.49
C PRO A 909 -45.85 6.02 -23.59
N ALA A 910 -45.58 4.73 -23.39
CA ALA A 910 -46.04 3.67 -24.27
C ALA A 910 -47.54 3.79 -24.60
N VAL A 911 -47.85 3.77 -25.89
CA VAL A 911 -49.22 3.93 -26.40
C VAL A 911 -49.96 2.59 -26.32
N ALA A 912 -51.25 2.65 -26.04
CA ALA A 912 -52.11 1.47 -26.11
C ALA A 912 -52.15 0.93 -27.56
N GLN A 913 -51.87 -0.36 -27.72
CA GLN A 913 -51.76 -1.01 -29.03
C GLN A 913 -52.95 -0.67 -29.95
N PRO A 914 -52.71 -0.03 -31.12
CA PRO A 914 -53.77 0.34 -32.05
C PRO A 914 -54.37 -0.90 -32.74
N PRO A 915 -55.63 -0.81 -33.22
CA PRO A 915 -56.20 -1.85 -34.07
C PRO A 915 -55.42 -1.94 -35.40
N ALA A 916 -55.16 -3.16 -35.86
CA ALA A 916 -54.52 -3.37 -37.16
C ALA A 916 -55.44 -2.90 -38.30
N GLY A 917 -54.92 -2.02 -39.15
CA GLY A 917 -55.48 -1.63 -40.43
C GLY A 917 -55.25 -2.68 -41.52
N THR A 918 -55.71 -2.40 -42.73
CA THR A 918 -55.58 -3.34 -43.87
C THR A 918 -54.24 -3.11 -44.57
N ALA A 919 -53.20 -3.84 -44.14
CA ALA A 919 -51.89 -3.82 -44.78
C ALA A 919 -51.89 -4.52 -46.16
N PRO A 920 -51.08 -4.06 -47.14
CA PRO A 920 -50.96 -4.69 -48.46
C PRO A 920 -50.06 -5.94 -48.42
N LEU A 921 -50.49 -6.98 -47.68
CA LEU A 921 -49.73 -8.21 -47.47
C LEU A 921 -49.31 -8.88 -48.78
N GLY A 922 -48.02 -9.24 -48.87
CA GLY A 922 -47.41 -9.88 -50.04
C GLY A 922 -47.13 -8.94 -51.21
N LYS A 923 -47.32 -7.61 -51.05
CA LYS A 923 -46.94 -6.61 -52.05
C LYS A 923 -45.53 -6.06 -51.79
N GLN A 924 -44.87 -5.67 -52.88
CA GLN A 924 -43.73 -4.75 -52.84
C GLN A 924 -44.28 -3.33 -52.89
N ILE A 925 -43.78 -2.48 -52.00
CA ILE A 925 -44.16 -1.08 -51.88
C ILE A 925 -42.92 -0.20 -51.73
N THR A 926 -42.97 1.01 -52.28
CA THR A 926 -42.11 2.11 -51.82
C THR A 926 -42.88 2.92 -50.76
N ILE A 927 -42.18 3.47 -49.78
CA ILE A 927 -42.77 4.26 -48.68
C ILE A 927 -42.29 5.70 -48.79
N LYS A 928 -43.20 6.67 -48.60
CA LYS A 928 -42.92 8.11 -48.68
C LYS A 928 -43.43 8.81 -47.43
N ALA A 929 -42.64 9.69 -46.83
CA ALA A 929 -43.02 10.42 -45.63
C ALA A 929 -43.81 11.70 -45.97
N LEU A 930 -44.88 11.98 -45.23
CA LEU A 930 -45.74 13.15 -45.51
C LEU A 930 -45.16 14.48 -45.03
N SER A 931 -44.36 14.49 -43.96
CA SER A 931 -43.79 15.71 -43.38
C SER A 931 -42.84 16.47 -44.30
N ASN A 932 -42.21 15.78 -45.25
CA ASN A 932 -41.15 16.32 -46.11
C ASN A 932 -41.29 15.95 -47.61
N ASP A 933 -42.25 15.09 -47.96
CA ASP A 933 -42.51 14.62 -49.33
C ASP A 933 -41.33 13.88 -49.99
N THR A 934 -40.58 13.09 -49.21
CA THR A 934 -39.42 12.27 -49.67
C THR A 934 -39.58 10.77 -49.37
N PHE A 935 -38.85 9.92 -50.08
CA PHE A 935 -38.89 8.46 -49.93
C PHE A 935 -38.10 7.92 -48.72
N VAL A 936 -38.54 6.79 -48.17
CA VAL A 936 -37.83 6.08 -47.10
C VAL A 936 -36.81 5.11 -47.69
N GLN A 937 -35.55 5.23 -47.28
CA GLN A 937 -34.45 4.36 -47.71
C GLN A 937 -33.32 4.27 -46.70
N ALA A 938 -32.44 3.28 -46.84
CA ALA A 938 -31.18 3.22 -46.10
C ALA A 938 -30.20 4.32 -46.55
N ASP A 939 -29.54 5.00 -45.62
CA ASP A 939 -28.53 6.01 -45.93
C ASP A 939 -27.25 5.37 -46.48
N SER A 940 -27.03 5.51 -47.79
CA SER A 940 -25.85 5.01 -48.50
C SER A 940 -24.59 5.87 -48.33
N SER A 941 -24.65 7.00 -47.61
CA SER A 941 -23.47 7.82 -47.29
C SER A 941 -22.68 7.27 -46.09
N LEU A 942 -23.24 6.29 -45.37
CA LEU A 942 -22.66 5.63 -44.21
C LEU A 942 -22.17 4.20 -44.52
N PRO A 943 -21.22 3.66 -43.72
CA PRO A 943 -20.95 2.23 -43.70
C PRO A 943 -22.22 1.42 -43.39
N GLU A 944 -22.36 0.24 -44.00
CA GLU A 944 -23.58 -0.59 -43.89
C GLU A 944 -24.01 -0.85 -42.44
N SER A 945 -23.07 -1.10 -41.53
CA SER A 945 -23.33 -1.36 -40.10
C SER A 945 -23.83 -0.15 -39.30
N LEU A 946 -23.77 1.06 -39.87
CA LEU A 946 -24.15 2.32 -39.21
C LEU A 946 -25.35 3.02 -39.88
N SER A 947 -25.94 2.43 -40.91
CA SER A 947 -26.91 3.08 -41.80
C SER A 947 -28.36 3.06 -41.24
N PRO A 948 -28.98 4.23 -40.94
CA PRO A 948 -30.40 4.33 -40.62
C PRO A 948 -31.30 4.08 -41.84
N LEU A 949 -32.57 3.78 -41.60
CA LEU A 949 -33.61 4.23 -42.52
C LEU A 949 -33.86 5.74 -42.31
N THR A 950 -33.83 6.48 -43.40
CA THR A 950 -34.06 7.93 -43.49
C THR A 950 -35.18 8.22 -44.48
N ALA A 951 -35.81 9.39 -44.36
CA ALA A 951 -36.75 9.92 -45.33
C ALA A 951 -36.04 11.00 -46.16
N ASN A 952 -35.32 10.60 -47.21
CA ASN A 952 -34.63 11.48 -48.14
C ASN A 952 -34.65 10.93 -49.57
N ASP A 953 -34.44 11.79 -50.56
CA ASP A 953 -34.43 11.41 -51.99
C ASP A 953 -33.01 11.19 -52.55
N ALA A 954 -31.98 11.11 -51.69
CA ALA A 954 -30.58 11.18 -52.09
C ALA A 954 -30.08 9.95 -52.89
N ALA A 955 -30.61 8.75 -52.60
CA ALA A 955 -30.21 7.50 -53.25
C ALA A 955 -31.34 6.84 -54.10
N GLY A 956 -32.52 7.45 -54.17
CA GLY A 956 -33.70 6.92 -54.88
C GLY A 956 -34.85 6.59 -53.94
N ALA A 957 -35.66 5.58 -54.32
CA ALA A 957 -36.73 5.03 -53.49
C ALA A 957 -36.47 3.54 -53.30
N GLN A 958 -36.46 3.08 -52.05
CA GLN A 958 -36.24 1.67 -51.70
C GLN A 958 -37.57 0.91 -51.64
N THR A 959 -37.61 -0.33 -52.15
CA THR A 959 -38.78 -1.19 -52.03
C THR A 959 -38.74 -2.07 -50.78
N PHE A 960 -39.93 -2.33 -50.24
CA PHE A 960 -40.16 -3.19 -49.08
C PHE A 960 -41.28 -4.17 -49.41
N THR A 961 -41.06 -5.46 -49.15
CA THR A 961 -42.11 -6.48 -49.20
C THR A 961 -42.82 -6.52 -47.86
N VAL A 962 -44.15 -6.33 -47.85
CA VAL A 962 -44.95 -6.40 -46.61
C VAL A 962 -45.30 -7.86 -46.31
N VAL A 963 -44.83 -8.37 -45.17
CA VAL A 963 -44.95 -9.78 -44.76
C VAL A 963 -45.88 -9.90 -43.54
N ASP A 964 -46.69 -10.97 -43.48
CA ASP A 964 -47.46 -11.34 -42.28
C ASP A 964 -46.51 -11.88 -41.21
N ALA A 965 -46.43 -11.19 -40.06
CA ALA A 965 -45.61 -11.59 -38.91
C ALA A 965 -46.40 -12.33 -37.83
N GLY A 966 -47.68 -12.66 -38.10
CA GLY A 966 -48.58 -13.37 -37.21
C GLY A 966 -49.20 -12.49 -36.13
N ASN A 967 -50.28 -12.98 -35.51
CA ASN A 967 -51.00 -12.32 -34.41
C ASN A 967 -51.44 -10.86 -34.69
N GLY A 968 -51.62 -10.48 -35.95
CA GLY A 968 -52.01 -9.12 -36.36
C GLY A 968 -50.85 -8.14 -36.55
N TYR A 969 -49.60 -8.61 -36.48
CA TYR A 969 -48.40 -7.83 -36.82
C TYR A 969 -47.97 -8.08 -38.27
N ILE A 970 -47.27 -7.10 -38.83
CA ILE A 970 -46.54 -7.20 -40.09
C ILE A 970 -45.04 -7.03 -39.86
N ALA A 971 -44.24 -7.44 -40.85
CA ALA A 971 -42.84 -7.07 -40.98
C ALA A 971 -42.60 -6.50 -42.38
N LEU A 972 -41.59 -5.63 -42.51
CA LEU A 972 -41.16 -5.05 -43.78
C LEU A 972 -39.82 -5.67 -44.16
N ASN A 973 -39.74 -6.38 -45.28
CA ASN A 973 -38.51 -6.99 -45.78
C ASN A 973 -37.93 -6.15 -46.93
N ALA A 974 -36.73 -5.61 -46.76
CA ALA A 974 -36.06 -4.79 -47.76
C ALA A 974 -35.41 -5.63 -48.88
N GLU A 975 -35.05 -5.00 -50.00
CA GLU A 975 -34.39 -5.65 -51.16
C GLU A 975 -33.11 -6.44 -50.83
N ASN A 976 -32.42 -6.04 -49.76
CA ASN A 976 -31.24 -6.71 -49.22
C ASN A 976 -31.55 -8.00 -48.45
N ASN A 977 -32.83 -8.41 -48.36
CA ASN A 977 -33.36 -9.55 -47.61
C ASN A 977 -33.27 -9.42 -46.08
N PHE A 978 -33.07 -8.20 -45.57
CA PHE A 978 -33.14 -7.92 -44.14
C PHE A 978 -34.47 -7.26 -43.78
N TYR A 979 -34.99 -7.56 -42.58
CA TYR A 979 -36.20 -6.94 -42.05
C TYR A 979 -35.88 -5.58 -41.41
N VAL A 980 -36.79 -4.63 -41.60
CA VAL A 980 -36.80 -3.37 -40.85
C VAL A 980 -36.98 -3.69 -39.37
N LYS A 981 -36.14 -3.12 -38.49
CA LYS A 981 -36.25 -3.25 -37.03
C LYS A 981 -36.39 -1.89 -36.37
N ALA A 982 -37.18 -1.84 -35.30
CA ALA A 982 -37.18 -0.78 -34.30
C ALA A 982 -36.36 -1.21 -33.08
N ASP A 983 -35.09 -0.82 -33.07
CA ASP A 983 -34.12 -1.24 -32.06
C ASP A 983 -34.44 -0.63 -30.69
N SER A 984 -34.83 -1.48 -29.75
CA SER A 984 -35.22 -1.10 -28.40
C SER A 984 -34.04 -0.69 -27.51
N LYS A 985 -32.82 -1.08 -27.88
CA LYS A 985 -31.55 -0.68 -27.24
C LYS A 985 -31.08 0.69 -27.73
N ARG A 986 -31.54 1.15 -28.90
CA ARG A 986 -31.23 2.46 -29.53
C ARG A 986 -32.42 3.44 -29.56
N TYR A 987 -33.22 3.49 -28.50
CA TYR A 987 -34.38 4.42 -28.36
C TYR A 987 -35.37 4.35 -29.54
N GLY A 988 -35.56 3.17 -30.13
CA GLY A 988 -36.47 2.96 -31.24
C GLY A 988 -35.91 3.37 -32.60
N TYR A 989 -34.59 3.53 -32.74
CA TYR A 989 -33.92 3.76 -34.01
C TYR A 989 -34.31 2.73 -35.07
N ILE A 990 -34.58 3.19 -36.30
CA ILE A 990 -35.03 2.32 -37.40
C ILE A 990 -33.88 2.00 -38.36
N HIS A 991 -33.62 0.71 -38.56
CA HIS A 991 -32.58 0.22 -39.48
C HIS A 991 -33.03 -1.06 -40.20
N THR A 992 -32.26 -1.48 -41.20
CA THR A 992 -32.41 -2.78 -41.89
C THR A 992 -31.12 -3.61 -41.88
N LEU A 993 -29.96 -2.97 -41.99
CA LEU A 993 -28.67 -3.67 -42.08
C LEU A 993 -28.20 -4.19 -40.70
N PRO A 994 -27.46 -5.31 -40.65
CA PRO A 994 -26.89 -5.85 -39.42
C PRO A 994 -25.79 -4.95 -38.87
N ASP A 995 -25.72 -4.83 -37.54
CA ASP A 995 -24.61 -4.16 -36.85
C ASP A 995 -23.62 -5.22 -36.36
N THR A 996 -22.73 -5.64 -37.27
CA THR A 996 -21.75 -6.70 -37.01
C THR A 996 -20.76 -6.35 -35.89
N ILE A 997 -20.62 -5.06 -35.54
CA ILE A 997 -19.74 -4.60 -34.45
C ILE A 997 -20.41 -4.89 -33.08
N ARG A 998 -21.74 -4.95 -33.01
CA ARG A 998 -22.52 -5.42 -31.84
C ARG A 998 -22.72 -6.93 -31.78
N GLY A 999 -22.45 -7.63 -32.87
CA GLY A 999 -22.94 -8.99 -33.09
C GLY A 999 -24.45 -9.06 -33.37
N ASP A 1000 -25.09 -7.95 -33.77
CA ASP A 1000 -26.50 -7.96 -34.19
C ASP A 1000 -26.62 -8.51 -35.63
N ASP A 1001 -26.56 -9.84 -35.79
CA ASP A 1001 -26.65 -10.55 -37.08
C ASP A 1001 -28.08 -11.01 -37.44
N GLU A 1002 -29.00 -11.05 -36.47
CA GLU A 1002 -30.39 -11.51 -36.60
C GLU A 1002 -31.31 -10.62 -37.49
N THR A 1003 -30.79 -9.69 -38.30
CA THR A 1003 -31.63 -8.80 -39.14
C THR A 1003 -32.36 -9.54 -40.27
N GLN A 1004 -31.99 -10.79 -40.57
CA GLN A 1004 -32.72 -11.67 -41.50
C GLN A 1004 -33.90 -12.41 -40.86
N GLU A 1005 -34.12 -12.26 -39.55
CA GLU A 1005 -35.21 -12.91 -38.81
C GLU A 1005 -36.32 -11.95 -38.39
N ILE A 1006 -37.56 -12.45 -38.33
CA ILE A 1006 -38.72 -11.69 -37.83
C ILE A 1006 -38.73 -11.72 -36.29
N THR A 1007 -37.82 -10.95 -35.68
CA THR A 1007 -37.74 -10.74 -34.24
C THR A 1007 -38.93 -9.91 -33.71
N GLU A 1008 -38.99 -9.66 -32.40
CA GLU A 1008 -40.02 -8.77 -31.83
C GLU A 1008 -39.83 -7.30 -32.26
N GLU A 1009 -38.59 -6.88 -32.55
CA GLU A 1009 -38.25 -5.54 -33.04
C GLU A 1009 -38.60 -5.35 -34.53
N ALA A 1010 -38.73 -6.44 -35.28
CA ALA A 1010 -39.18 -6.43 -36.67
C ALA A 1010 -40.72 -6.43 -36.84
N LYS A 1011 -41.47 -6.38 -35.73
CA LYS A 1011 -42.94 -6.46 -35.73
C LYS A 1011 -43.58 -5.08 -35.59
N PHE A 1012 -44.39 -4.73 -36.58
CA PHE A 1012 -45.13 -3.48 -36.61
C PHE A 1012 -46.64 -3.75 -36.74
N ILE A 1013 -47.45 -2.77 -36.40
CA ILE A 1013 -48.86 -2.72 -36.76
C ILE A 1013 -49.02 -1.62 -37.81
N TRP A 1014 -49.60 -2.00 -38.94
CA TRP A 1014 -50.08 -1.05 -39.94
C TRP A 1014 -51.34 -0.36 -39.41
N VAL A 1015 -51.34 0.96 -39.32
CA VAL A 1015 -52.47 1.75 -38.84
C VAL A 1015 -52.99 2.60 -40.00
N ASP A 1016 -54.29 2.48 -40.29
CA ASP A 1016 -54.96 3.27 -41.32
C ASP A 1016 -55.40 4.62 -40.74
N ASN A 1017 -54.90 5.71 -41.29
CA ASN A 1017 -55.15 7.07 -40.79
C ASN A 1017 -56.48 7.66 -41.32
N ASN A 1018 -57.24 6.88 -42.10
CA ASN A 1018 -58.57 7.21 -42.65
C ASN A 1018 -58.60 8.44 -43.58
N ASN A 1019 -57.43 8.87 -44.07
CA ASN A 1019 -57.22 10.03 -44.93
C ASN A 1019 -56.47 9.68 -46.24
N GLY A 1020 -56.08 8.41 -46.44
CA GLY A 1020 -55.26 7.94 -47.55
C GLY A 1020 -53.80 7.64 -47.17
N SER A 1021 -53.36 8.05 -45.98
CA SER A 1021 -52.04 7.70 -45.42
C SER A 1021 -52.13 6.57 -44.39
N PHE A 1022 -50.97 6.04 -44.01
CA PHE A 1022 -50.82 5.05 -42.95
C PHE A 1022 -49.75 5.47 -41.95
N SER A 1023 -49.79 4.86 -40.77
CA SER A 1023 -48.74 4.95 -39.76
C SER A 1023 -48.27 3.56 -39.38
N LEU A 1024 -47.03 3.46 -38.93
CA LEU A 1024 -46.48 2.23 -38.37
C LEU A 1024 -46.38 2.38 -36.86
N TYR A 1025 -46.88 1.40 -36.11
CA TYR A 1025 -46.69 1.29 -34.67
C TYR A 1025 -45.71 0.15 -34.37
N SER A 1026 -44.62 0.43 -33.65
CA SER A 1026 -43.63 -0.57 -33.26
C SER A 1026 -44.12 -1.43 -32.10
N LYS A 1027 -43.95 -2.75 -32.20
CA LYS A 1027 -44.23 -3.67 -31.11
C LYS A 1027 -43.20 -3.58 -29.97
N SER A 1028 -41.91 -3.45 -30.29
CA SER A 1028 -40.83 -3.40 -29.32
C SER A 1028 -40.85 -2.13 -28.47
N MET A 1029 -41.17 -0.99 -29.09
CA MET A 1029 -41.19 0.32 -28.44
C MET A 1029 -42.57 0.73 -27.91
N ALA A 1030 -43.65 0.12 -28.40
CA ALA A 1030 -45.03 0.54 -28.14
C ALA A 1030 -45.30 2.02 -28.50
N LEU A 1031 -44.65 2.51 -29.56
CA LEU A 1031 -44.71 3.88 -30.06
C LEU A 1031 -44.81 3.89 -31.60
N TYR A 1032 -45.31 4.98 -32.17
CA TYR A 1032 -45.38 5.18 -33.61
C TYR A 1032 -44.01 5.54 -34.20
N ILE A 1033 -43.79 5.09 -35.44
CA ILE A 1033 -42.65 5.48 -36.28
C ILE A 1033 -42.89 6.91 -36.77
N ARG A 1034 -41.90 7.80 -36.57
CA ARG A 1034 -41.88 9.17 -37.08
C ARG A 1034 -40.59 9.49 -37.84
N VAL A 1035 -40.63 10.56 -38.62
CA VAL A 1035 -39.48 11.19 -39.28
C VAL A 1035 -39.04 12.43 -38.49
N GLU A 1036 -37.76 12.49 -38.10
CA GLU A 1036 -37.20 13.62 -37.33
C GLU A 1036 -36.77 14.80 -38.22
N ALA A 1037 -37.01 16.02 -37.75
CA ALA A 1037 -36.80 17.25 -38.52
C ALA A 1037 -35.39 17.88 -38.34
N GLY A 1038 -34.37 17.24 -38.92
CA GLY A 1038 -32.97 17.71 -38.93
C GLY A 1038 -32.20 17.43 -37.62
N SER A 1039 -30.87 17.32 -37.61
CA SER A 1039 -29.87 17.52 -38.67
C SER A 1039 -29.06 16.24 -38.98
N GLY A 1040 -28.69 16.05 -40.25
CA GLY A 1040 -28.03 14.82 -40.74
C GLY A 1040 -28.99 13.69 -41.17
N PRO A 1041 -28.48 12.64 -41.85
CA PRO A 1041 -28.43 12.61 -43.32
C PRO A 1041 -29.87 12.68 -43.87
N GLU A 1042 -30.41 13.90 -43.87
CA GLU A 1042 -31.78 14.20 -44.28
C GLU A 1042 -32.83 13.27 -43.63
N MET A 1043 -32.96 13.34 -42.29
CA MET A 1043 -34.16 12.96 -41.52
C MET A 1043 -34.34 11.45 -41.25
N PRO A 1044 -33.69 10.89 -40.20
CA PRO A 1044 -33.85 9.48 -39.80
C PRO A 1044 -35.24 9.15 -39.24
N LEU A 1045 -35.58 7.86 -39.25
CA LEU A 1045 -36.82 7.32 -38.69
C LEU A 1045 -36.63 6.79 -37.26
N TYR A 1046 -37.65 6.99 -36.41
CA TYR A 1046 -37.67 6.58 -35.01
C TYR A 1046 -39.04 6.09 -34.53
N ALA A 1047 -39.08 4.97 -33.80
CA ALA A 1047 -40.23 4.50 -33.03
C ALA A 1047 -40.34 5.25 -31.68
N ALA A 1048 -40.69 6.54 -31.75
CA ALA A 1048 -40.59 7.47 -30.62
C ALA A 1048 -41.81 8.39 -30.43
N HIS A 1049 -42.90 8.23 -31.19
CA HIS A 1049 -44.05 9.14 -31.13
C HIS A 1049 -45.26 8.52 -30.44
N ASP A 1050 -46.00 9.28 -29.63
CA ASP A 1050 -47.20 8.81 -28.92
C ASP A 1050 -48.52 9.06 -29.66
N VAL A 1051 -48.51 9.97 -30.64
CA VAL A 1051 -49.67 10.33 -31.46
C VAL A 1051 -49.40 10.11 -32.96
N VAL A 1052 -50.46 10.17 -33.77
CA VAL A 1052 -50.34 10.21 -35.24
C VAL A 1052 -50.49 11.66 -35.71
N ASP A 1053 -49.44 12.17 -36.33
CA ASP A 1053 -49.36 13.50 -36.95
C ASP A 1053 -48.74 13.39 -38.37
N GLU A 1054 -48.31 14.51 -38.96
CA GLU A 1054 -47.69 14.52 -40.30
C GLU A 1054 -46.29 13.88 -40.33
N HIS A 1055 -45.55 13.89 -39.21
CA HIS A 1055 -44.23 13.25 -39.08
C HIS A 1055 -44.33 11.73 -38.88
N ALA A 1056 -45.41 11.26 -38.25
CA ALA A 1056 -45.71 9.84 -38.07
C ALA A 1056 -46.57 9.23 -39.20
N SER A 1057 -46.83 9.98 -40.28
CA SER A 1057 -47.69 9.55 -41.40
C SER A 1057 -46.91 9.35 -42.70
N PHE A 1058 -47.27 8.28 -43.42
CA PHE A 1058 -46.62 7.85 -44.64
C PHE A 1058 -47.64 7.53 -45.75
N GLU A 1059 -47.24 7.72 -46.99
CA GLU A 1059 -47.90 7.15 -48.17
C GLU A 1059 -47.11 5.94 -48.67
N TYR A 1060 -47.78 5.05 -49.41
CA TYR A 1060 -47.12 3.93 -50.07
C TYR A 1060 -47.56 3.82 -51.53
N PHE A 1061 -46.66 3.32 -52.38
CA PHE A 1061 -46.91 3.06 -53.79
C PHE A 1061 -46.60 1.59 -54.08
N GLU A 1062 -47.57 0.83 -54.58
CA GLU A 1062 -47.35 -0.53 -55.05
C GLU A 1062 -46.62 -0.53 -56.40
N GLU A 1063 -45.62 -1.39 -56.57
CA GLU A 1063 -44.93 -1.63 -57.85
C GLU A 1063 -45.64 -2.66 -58.75
#